data_AF-A0AAP0ZME2-F1
#
_entry.id   AF-A0AAP0ZME2-F1
#
_cell.length_a   1.000
_cell.length_b   1.000
_cell.length_c   1.000
_cell.angle_alpha   90.00
_cell.angle_beta   90.00
_cell.angle_gamma   90.00
#
_symmetry.space_group_name_H-M   'P 1'
#
loop_
_entity.id
_entity.type
_entity.pdbx_description
1 polymer ?
#
loop_
_entity_poly.entity_id
_entity_poly.type
_entity_poly.pdbx_seq_one_letter_code
_entity_poly.pdbx_strand_id
1 'polypeptide(L)'
;RVDGALEYLGRNDAQIKLRGVRIELGEIETALRGCEGVREAVVIARQNAEEKRLIAYLVANATPTDGADVPTADALRMQLAACLPEVMLPSAYVWLDALPLTVNGKLDRRALPAPHTDALAAQAYVAPKGEQEALLATVWSELLGVERIGRHDSFFALGGHSLLAMRLISRIRNLLGVELPLTTLFAQPCLADLADALDGAAAIALPTIMPADRRKPLPLSFAQQRLWFIAQLDTRANPAFHIPVGLRLQGALAADVLQQALDRIVARHEALRTRFVAADGGAIQQIAPADSGFALRHFDLSPHADAETEILAHAQHEAGEAFDLSHGPLARGRLLRLGDDAHVLFLTLHHLVADGWSIGVLVREFVALYTAMMDGQPDPLPPLPLQYADVAVWQRHTLGEHALQRQRRFWHDHLAGAPELLELPTDRPRPALQDYRGDALTFQVDQPTSIALKALAERHGTTLYITLLAGWAILLARLSCQQEVVIGSPVANRNRSELEPLIGLFLNTQALRIDLSADPSVAALLARVRATALAAQEHQDLPFEQVIEALNPSRSMAHAPLYQVVLAMQNTPQEELTLPGLHITALPTGQVSAQVDLWWSISETDAGLRGSVIYASTLFDRATVQRWTQMWIALLQAMTAQPASRVSALPLLPEDHRTRLLQQFNRSTAPWPDAPLLQPLFNAQCRLTPDAPALSD
;
A
#
# COMPACT_ATOMS: atom_id res chain seq x y z
N ARG A 1 17.82 21.47 -8.09
CA ARG A 1 16.64 21.52 -8.97
C ARG A 1 17.08 21.41 -10.44
N VAL A 2 16.15 21.14 -11.37
CA VAL A 2 16.43 20.92 -12.82
C VAL A 2 16.88 22.22 -13.52
N ASP A 3 16.66 23.37 -12.90
CA ASP A 3 17.08 24.72 -13.32
C ASP A 3 18.49 25.12 -12.81
N GLY A 4 19.22 24.21 -12.16
CA GLY A 4 20.54 24.50 -11.59
C GLY A 4 20.50 25.28 -10.27
N ALA A 5 19.32 25.60 -9.73
CA ALA A 5 19.20 26.20 -8.41
C ALA A 5 19.43 25.14 -7.31
N LEU A 6 20.26 25.49 -6.33
CA LEU A 6 20.49 24.71 -5.13
C LEU A 6 19.38 25.02 -4.13
N GLU A 7 18.61 23.99 -3.77
CA GLU A 7 17.60 24.08 -2.72
C GLU A 7 18.24 23.62 -1.41
N TYR A 8 18.31 24.52 -0.42
CA TYR A 8 18.87 24.22 0.88
C TYR A 8 17.89 23.36 1.68
N LEU A 9 18.10 22.04 1.68
CA LEU A 9 17.27 21.06 2.40
C LEU A 9 17.62 20.94 3.90
N GLY A 10 18.35 21.90 4.45
CA GLY A 10 18.86 21.80 5.82
C GLY A 10 20.00 20.78 5.94
N ARG A 11 20.19 20.26 7.16
CA ARG A 11 21.31 19.42 7.58
C ARG A 11 20.77 18.07 8.06
N ASN A 12 21.31 16.95 7.58
CA ASN A 12 20.90 15.56 7.94
C ASN A 12 20.99 15.24 9.45
N ASP A 13 21.60 16.10 10.26
CA ASP A 13 21.82 15.93 11.70
C ASP A 13 20.65 16.41 12.60
N ALA A 14 19.49 16.77 12.04
CA ALA A 14 18.31 17.22 12.82
C ALA A 14 17.14 16.22 12.90
N GLN A 15 17.22 15.07 12.21
CA GLN A 15 16.22 14.00 12.33
C GLN A 15 16.24 13.41 13.74
N ILE A 16 15.05 13.24 14.31
CA ILE A 16 14.87 12.53 15.57
C ILE A 16 13.91 11.36 15.40
N LYS A 17 14.08 10.32 16.23
CA LYS A 17 13.06 9.29 16.40
C LYS A 17 12.24 9.62 17.65
N LEU A 18 10.94 9.81 17.48
CA LEU A 18 9.97 10.10 18.53
C LEU A 18 8.80 9.13 18.40
N ARG A 19 8.49 8.38 19.46
CA ARG A 19 7.38 7.40 19.47
C ARG A 19 7.39 6.47 18.25
N GLY A 20 8.55 5.92 17.90
CA GLY A 20 8.69 5.02 16.74
C GLY A 20 8.83 5.72 15.37
N VAL A 21 8.42 6.98 15.25
CA VAL A 21 8.40 7.75 14.00
C VAL A 21 9.66 8.60 13.85
N ARG A 22 10.26 8.62 12.64
CA ARG A 22 11.33 9.56 12.28
C ARG A 22 10.71 10.91 11.90
N ILE A 23 11.15 11.99 12.55
CA ILE A 23 10.59 13.34 12.40
C ILE A 23 11.69 14.31 12.03
N GLU A 24 11.42 15.14 11.02
CA GLU A 24 12.23 16.28 10.63
C GLU A 24 11.77 17.54 11.36
N LEU A 25 12.61 18.07 12.27
CA LEU A 25 12.25 19.24 13.08
C LEU A 25 11.99 20.49 12.23
N GLY A 26 12.69 20.63 11.11
CA GLY A 26 12.54 21.76 10.19
C GLY A 26 11.16 21.85 9.53
N GLU A 27 10.45 20.73 9.37
CA GLU A 27 9.08 20.72 8.86
C GLU A 27 8.12 21.39 9.87
N ILE A 28 8.27 21.04 11.15
CA ILE A 28 7.48 21.62 12.24
C ILE A 28 7.78 23.11 12.38
N GLU A 29 9.06 23.51 12.31
CA GLU A 29 9.48 24.91 12.32
C GLU A 29 8.86 25.71 11.17
N THR A 30 8.74 25.09 10.00
CA THR A 30 8.14 25.74 8.82
C THR A 30 6.64 25.89 8.97
N ALA A 31 5.93 24.87 9.48
CA ALA A 31 4.52 24.96 9.80
C ALA A 31 4.23 26.01 10.90
N LEU A 32 5.07 26.07 11.93
CA LEU A 32 4.99 27.07 12.99
C LEU A 32 5.15 28.50 12.47
N ARG A 33 6.09 28.74 11.55
CA ARG A 33 6.26 30.05 10.89
C ARG A 33 5.06 30.45 10.02
N GLY A 34 4.22 29.50 9.63
CA GLY A 34 2.95 29.76 8.94
C GLY A 34 1.78 30.08 9.89
N CYS A 35 1.94 29.89 11.20
CA CYS A 35 0.90 30.20 12.19
C CYS A 35 0.80 31.71 12.42
N GLU A 36 -0.41 32.18 12.72
CA GLU A 36 -0.65 33.59 13.00
C GLU A 36 0.19 34.05 14.21
N GLY A 37 0.85 35.20 14.09
CA GLY A 37 1.65 35.79 15.17
C GLY A 37 3.08 35.26 15.32
N VAL A 38 3.49 34.20 14.62
CA VAL A 38 4.85 33.63 14.71
C VAL A 38 5.76 34.20 13.62
N ARG A 39 6.91 34.78 14.02
CA ARG A 39 7.96 35.29 13.13
C ARG A 39 9.07 34.28 12.89
N GLU A 40 9.58 33.74 13.99
CA GLU A 40 10.67 32.76 14.00
C GLU A 40 10.24 31.59 14.88
N ALA A 41 10.59 30.38 14.46
CA ALA A 41 10.31 29.17 15.19
C ALA A 41 11.51 28.23 15.14
N VAL A 42 11.86 27.68 16.29
CA VAL A 42 12.86 26.62 16.45
C VAL A 42 12.22 25.50 17.25
N VAL A 43 12.36 24.27 16.79
CA VAL A 43 11.87 23.10 17.51
C VAL A 43 13.06 22.27 17.97
N ILE A 44 13.04 21.86 19.23
CA ILE A 44 14.03 20.92 19.75
C ILE A 44 13.32 19.71 20.37
N ALA A 45 13.98 18.57 20.31
CA ALA A 45 13.67 17.45 21.19
C ALA A 45 14.45 17.61 22.49
N ARG A 46 13.74 17.64 23.63
CA ARG A 46 14.36 17.61 24.96
C ARG A 46 14.02 16.30 25.65
N GLN A 47 15.03 15.67 26.24
CA GLN A 47 14.84 14.50 27.10
C GLN A 47 14.49 14.99 28.51
N ASN A 48 13.42 14.49 29.12
CA ASN A 48 13.11 14.71 30.52
C ASN A 48 12.88 13.37 31.22
N ALA A 49 13.69 13.05 32.25
CA ALA A 49 13.76 11.85 33.10
C ALA A 49 13.62 10.46 32.43
N GLU A 50 12.63 10.25 31.54
CA GLU A 50 12.35 9.01 30.80
C GLU A 50 11.78 9.22 29.37
N GLU A 51 11.48 10.45 28.90
CA GLU A 51 10.83 10.68 27.58
C GLU A 51 11.49 11.82 26.77
N LYS A 52 11.55 11.68 25.42
CA LYS A 52 11.84 12.79 24.49
C LYS A 52 10.55 13.55 24.20
N ARG A 53 10.58 14.88 24.27
CA ARG A 53 9.44 15.74 23.94
C ARG A 53 9.84 16.85 22.99
N LEU A 54 8.97 17.17 22.06
CA LEU A 54 9.10 18.32 21.19
C LEU A 54 8.73 19.59 21.95
N ILE A 55 9.61 20.58 21.92
CA ILE A 55 9.40 21.92 22.47
C ILE A 55 9.63 22.91 21.35
N ALA A 56 8.63 23.76 21.09
CA ALA A 56 8.71 24.86 20.15
C ALA A 56 9.10 26.15 20.88
N TYR A 57 10.11 26.84 20.37
CA TYR A 57 10.52 28.18 20.80
C TYR A 57 10.15 29.18 19.71
N LEU A 58 9.41 30.21 20.07
CA LEU A 58 8.73 31.10 19.15
C LEU A 58 9.10 32.55 19.42
N VAL A 59 9.21 33.35 18.37
CA VAL A 59 9.35 34.81 18.46
C VAL A 59 8.19 35.44 17.70
N ALA A 60 7.56 36.47 18.29
CA ALA A 60 6.38 37.10 17.71
C ALA A 60 6.69 38.09 16.58
N ASN A 61 5.71 38.33 15.71
CA ASN A 61 5.79 39.33 14.63
C ASN A 61 5.86 40.78 15.13
N ALA A 62 5.30 41.06 16.32
CA ALA A 62 5.40 42.34 17.00
C ALA A 62 6.15 42.17 18.32
N THR A 63 6.98 43.15 18.70
CA THR A 63 7.59 43.21 20.03
C THR A 63 6.49 43.27 21.09
N PRO A 64 6.57 42.50 22.19
CA PRO A 64 5.52 42.38 23.21
C PRO A 64 5.29 43.66 24.05
N THR A 65 5.75 44.82 23.60
CA THR A 65 5.47 46.14 24.18
C THR A 65 4.11 46.72 23.79
N ASP A 66 3.46 46.21 22.73
CA ASP A 66 2.19 46.74 22.24
C ASP A 66 1.01 45.76 22.41
N GLY A 67 0.84 45.16 23.60
CA GLY A 67 -0.44 44.54 24.03
C GLY A 67 -1.13 43.58 23.04
N ALA A 68 -0.43 43.03 22.06
CA ALA A 68 -0.98 42.11 21.08
C ALA A 68 -1.05 40.74 21.74
N ASP A 69 -2.26 40.19 21.83
CA ASP A 69 -2.49 38.85 22.37
C ASP A 69 -1.68 37.84 21.55
N VAL A 70 -0.58 37.37 22.14
CA VAL A 70 0.21 36.30 21.58
C VAL A 70 -0.64 35.02 21.62
N PRO A 71 -0.70 34.23 20.53
CA PRO A 71 -1.51 33.02 20.49
C PRO A 71 -1.19 32.06 21.65
N THR A 72 -2.24 31.52 22.27
CA THR A 72 -2.07 30.51 23.32
C THR A 72 -1.45 29.23 22.76
N ALA A 73 -0.81 28.44 23.62
CA ALA A 73 -0.25 27.13 23.24
C ALA A 73 -1.30 26.23 22.57
N ASP A 74 -2.54 26.24 23.07
CA ASP A 74 -3.65 25.47 22.50
C ASP A 74 -4.07 25.99 21.11
N ALA A 75 -4.06 27.32 20.89
CA ALA A 75 -4.37 27.90 19.58
C ALA A 75 -3.32 27.54 18.52
N LEU A 76 -2.02 27.59 18.88
CA LEU A 76 -0.93 27.17 17.99
C LEU A 76 -0.98 25.67 17.71
N ARG A 77 -1.24 24.85 18.73
CA ARG A 77 -1.43 23.41 18.56
C ARG A 77 -2.59 23.10 17.62
N MET A 78 -3.70 23.82 17.76
CA MET A 78 -4.86 23.67 16.88
C MET A 78 -4.54 24.04 15.43
N GLN A 79 -3.78 25.13 15.21
CA GLN A 79 -3.34 25.53 13.87
C GLN A 79 -2.39 24.50 13.25
N LEU A 80 -1.43 23.96 14.03
CA LEU A 80 -0.53 22.92 13.55
C LEU A 80 -1.23 21.59 13.30
N ALA A 81 -2.19 21.20 14.15
CA ALA A 81 -2.98 19.98 13.96
C ALA A 81 -3.82 20.01 12.67
N ALA A 82 -4.01 21.19 12.06
CA ALA A 82 -4.67 21.31 10.77
C ALA A 82 -3.79 20.85 9.59
N CYS A 83 -2.46 20.81 9.74
CA CYS A 83 -1.52 20.51 8.66
C CYS A 83 -0.47 19.45 8.98
N LEU A 84 -0.29 19.08 10.25
CA LEU A 84 0.67 18.09 10.71
C LEU A 84 0.01 16.95 11.50
N PRO A 85 0.52 15.72 11.39
CA PRO A 85 0.13 14.59 12.23
C PRO A 85 0.38 14.84 13.72
N GLU A 86 -0.39 14.19 14.59
CA GLU A 86 -0.33 14.40 16.06
C GLU A 86 1.08 14.22 16.64
N VAL A 87 1.83 13.22 16.16
CA VAL A 87 3.20 12.92 16.64
C VAL A 87 4.21 14.05 16.37
N MET A 88 3.94 14.90 15.38
CA MET A 88 4.79 16.05 15.02
C MET A 88 4.44 17.31 15.82
N LEU A 89 3.37 17.30 16.60
CA LEU A 89 2.93 18.47 17.34
C LEU A 89 3.77 18.68 18.62
N PRO A 90 4.35 19.88 18.82
CA PRO A 90 5.05 20.21 20.06
C PRO A 90 4.18 20.03 21.31
N SER A 91 4.81 19.57 22.39
CA SER A 91 4.18 19.43 23.70
C SER A 91 4.21 20.73 24.52
N ALA A 92 5.08 21.67 24.14
CA ALA A 92 5.19 22.98 24.76
C ALA A 92 5.58 24.04 23.74
N TYR A 93 5.08 25.27 23.97
CA TYR A 93 5.27 26.44 23.12
C TYR A 93 5.79 27.59 23.97
N VAL A 94 7.07 27.92 23.83
CA VAL A 94 7.78 28.90 24.65
C VAL A 94 8.04 30.15 23.83
N TRP A 95 7.42 31.26 24.22
CA TRP A 95 7.65 32.56 23.59
C TRP A 95 8.91 33.24 24.12
N LEU A 96 9.70 33.81 23.22
CA LEU A 96 10.95 34.52 23.49
C LEU A 96 10.93 35.88 22.78
N ASP A 97 11.61 36.87 23.36
CA ASP A 97 11.83 38.17 22.70
C ASP A 97 12.73 38.03 21.46
N ALA A 98 13.73 37.14 21.54
CA ALA A 98 14.62 36.78 20.44
C ALA A 98 15.22 35.39 20.67
N LEU A 99 15.57 34.68 19.58
CA LEU A 99 16.30 33.42 19.68
C LEU A 99 17.74 33.68 20.14
N PRO A 100 18.27 32.93 21.12
CA PRO A 100 19.64 33.11 21.57
C PRO A 100 20.62 32.65 20.49
N LEU A 101 21.58 33.50 20.14
CA LEU A 101 22.60 33.23 19.14
C LEU A 101 23.99 33.16 19.80
N THR A 102 24.81 32.22 19.34
CA THR A 102 26.25 32.16 19.61
C THR A 102 26.97 33.34 18.97
N VAL A 103 28.22 33.61 19.39
CA VAL A 103 29.10 34.63 18.80
C VAL A 103 29.30 34.52 17.27
N ASN A 104 29.03 33.34 16.69
CA ASN A 104 29.11 33.08 15.25
C ASN A 104 27.74 33.21 14.53
N GLY A 105 26.72 33.77 15.19
CA GLY A 105 25.38 33.96 14.62
C GLY A 105 24.54 32.69 14.48
N LYS A 106 24.96 31.55 15.05
CA LYS A 106 24.17 30.30 15.06
C LYS A 106 23.36 30.19 16.34
N LEU A 107 22.18 29.58 16.28
CA LEU A 107 21.34 29.28 17.45
C LEU A 107 22.12 28.61 18.59
N ASP A 108 22.07 29.20 19.78
CA ASP A 108 22.59 28.60 21.01
C ASP A 108 21.50 27.77 21.71
N ARG A 109 21.45 26.48 21.39
CA ARG A 109 20.48 25.54 21.97
C ARG A 109 20.63 25.35 23.48
N ARG A 110 21.80 25.65 24.06
CA ARG A 110 22.03 25.51 25.51
C ARG A 110 21.44 26.69 26.29
N ALA A 111 21.32 27.85 25.65
CA ALA A 111 20.73 29.05 26.22
C ALA A 111 19.19 29.07 26.15
N LEU A 112 18.55 28.07 25.53
CA LEU A 112 17.09 27.98 25.47
C LEU A 112 16.49 27.64 26.85
N PRO A 113 15.52 28.44 27.35
CA PRO A 113 14.95 28.24 28.67
C PRO A 113 14.10 26.96 28.75
N ALA A 114 13.86 26.46 29.96
CA ALA A 114 12.91 25.37 30.15
C ALA A 114 11.46 25.86 30.04
N PRO A 115 10.54 25.05 29.49
CA PRO A 115 9.13 25.43 29.40
C PRO A 115 8.52 25.57 30.80
N HIS A 116 7.80 26.67 31.03
CA HIS A 116 6.98 26.90 32.22
C HIS A 116 5.62 26.20 32.09
N THR A 117 4.87 26.06 33.19
CA THR A 117 3.58 25.33 33.20
C THR A 117 2.56 25.90 32.21
N ASP A 118 2.56 27.22 32.02
CA ASP A 118 1.65 27.92 31.11
C ASP A 118 2.02 27.74 29.62
N ALA A 119 3.21 27.18 29.34
CA ALA A 119 3.69 26.86 28.00
C ALA A 119 3.31 25.44 27.54
N LEU A 120 2.76 24.61 28.42
CA LEU A 120 2.34 23.24 28.12
C LEU A 120 0.95 23.23 27.47
N ALA A 121 0.82 22.56 26.32
CA ALA A 121 -0.50 22.26 25.76
C ALA A 121 -1.14 21.10 26.54
N ALA A 122 -2.45 21.18 26.84
CA ALA A 122 -3.12 20.35 27.84
C ALA A 122 -3.33 18.85 27.52
N GLN A 123 -2.69 18.30 26.48
CA GLN A 123 -2.64 16.85 26.21
C GLN A 123 -1.21 16.31 26.40
N ALA A 124 -0.73 16.37 27.64
CA ALA A 124 0.46 15.62 28.05
C ALA A 124 0.14 14.12 28.15
N TYR A 125 1.14 13.26 27.91
CA TYR A 125 1.04 11.82 28.11
C TYR A 125 0.37 11.49 29.47
N VAL A 126 -0.73 10.75 29.42
CA VAL A 126 -1.41 10.19 30.59
C VAL A 126 -1.23 8.68 30.53
N ALA A 127 -0.71 8.08 31.59
CA ALA A 127 -0.52 6.63 31.65
C ALA A 127 -1.85 5.87 31.58
N PRO A 128 -1.88 4.67 30.96
CA PRO A 128 -3.01 3.76 31.02
C PRO A 128 -3.47 3.49 32.46
N LYS A 129 -4.78 3.39 32.68
CA LYS A 129 -5.41 3.14 33.98
C LYS A 129 -6.10 1.78 34.01
N GLY A 130 -5.85 1.03 35.08
CA GLY A 130 -6.43 -0.31 35.27
C GLY A 130 -5.76 -1.39 34.40
N GLU A 131 -6.17 -2.64 34.60
CA GLU A 131 -5.56 -3.80 33.94
C GLU A 131 -5.86 -3.83 32.43
N GLN A 132 -7.07 -3.41 32.04
CA GLN A 132 -7.53 -3.45 30.64
C GLN A 132 -6.78 -2.46 29.76
N GLU A 133 -6.70 -1.18 30.15
CA GLU A 133 -5.93 -0.19 29.40
C GLU A 133 -4.43 -0.58 29.36
N ALA A 134 -3.88 -1.12 30.44
CA ALA A 134 -2.48 -1.57 30.49
C ALA A 134 -2.22 -2.73 29.51
N LEU A 135 -3.12 -3.73 29.46
CA LEU A 135 -3.02 -4.84 28.52
C LEU A 135 -3.10 -4.35 27.07
N LEU A 136 -4.07 -3.48 26.77
CA LEU A 136 -4.20 -2.89 25.42
C LEU A 136 -2.96 -2.09 25.04
N ALA A 137 -2.41 -1.30 25.97
CA ALA A 137 -1.21 -0.51 25.73
C ALA A 137 -0.01 -1.40 25.39
N THR A 138 0.15 -2.55 26.05
CA THR A 138 1.19 -3.54 25.70
C THR A 138 0.99 -4.09 24.30
N VAL A 139 -0.24 -4.50 23.95
CA VAL A 139 -0.52 -5.03 22.61
C VAL A 139 -0.29 -3.97 21.53
N TRP A 140 -0.70 -2.72 21.76
CA TRP A 140 -0.46 -1.60 20.86
C TRP A 140 1.03 -1.29 20.70
N SER A 141 1.77 -1.28 21.81
CA SER A 141 3.21 -1.04 21.81
C SER A 141 3.94 -2.05 20.93
N GLU A 142 3.61 -3.35 21.06
CA GLU A 142 4.19 -4.41 20.25
C GLU A 142 3.81 -4.33 18.77
N LEU A 143 2.57 -3.98 18.45
CA LEU A 143 2.08 -3.92 17.07
C LEU A 143 2.56 -2.68 16.32
N LEU A 144 2.60 -1.53 16.99
CA LEU A 144 2.97 -0.24 16.39
C LEU A 144 4.46 0.04 16.50
N GLY A 145 5.21 -0.73 17.32
CA GLY A 145 6.64 -0.49 17.56
C GLY A 145 6.89 0.81 18.35
N VAL A 146 5.94 1.19 19.20
CA VAL A 146 5.98 2.43 20.00
C VAL A 146 6.26 2.07 21.46
N GLU A 147 7.30 2.65 22.06
CA GLU A 147 7.75 2.28 23.42
C GLU A 147 6.72 2.56 24.53
N ARG A 148 5.92 3.63 24.40
CA ARG A 148 4.92 4.03 25.39
C ARG A 148 3.64 4.48 24.70
N ILE A 149 2.51 3.89 25.11
CA ILE A 149 1.16 4.24 24.65
C ILE A 149 0.44 4.98 25.78
N GLY A 150 0.01 6.20 25.49
CA GLY A 150 -0.80 7.03 26.37
C GLY A 150 -2.28 6.67 26.30
N ARG A 151 -3.00 6.97 27.38
CA ARG A 151 -4.43 6.74 27.54
C ARG A 151 -5.31 7.40 26.47
N HIS A 152 -4.87 8.56 25.98
CA HIS A 152 -5.58 9.35 24.98
C HIS A 152 -4.96 9.24 23.58
N ASP A 153 -3.91 8.42 23.42
CA ASP A 153 -3.30 8.23 22.11
C ASP A 153 -4.28 7.50 21.17
N SER A 154 -4.35 7.97 19.93
CA SER A 154 -5.17 7.37 18.87
C SER A 154 -4.38 6.29 18.10
N PHE A 155 -4.98 5.12 17.91
CA PHE A 155 -4.38 3.98 17.20
C PHE A 155 -3.89 4.37 15.80
N PHE A 156 -4.72 5.09 15.05
CA PHE A 156 -4.43 5.47 13.66
C PHE A 156 -3.43 6.63 13.58
N ALA A 157 -3.44 7.55 14.55
CA ALA A 157 -2.46 8.64 14.63
C ALA A 157 -1.05 8.12 14.97
N LEU A 158 -0.95 6.99 15.66
CA LEU A 158 0.31 6.30 15.92
C LEU A 158 0.78 5.40 14.76
N GLY A 159 0.19 5.52 13.57
CA GLY A 159 0.55 4.72 12.39
C GLY A 159 -0.20 3.40 12.25
N GLY A 160 -1.24 3.17 13.06
CA GLY A 160 -2.14 2.05 12.90
C GLY A 160 -2.86 2.08 11.54
N HIS A 161 -2.98 0.92 10.90
CA HIS A 161 -3.74 0.73 9.66
C HIS A 161 -4.55 -0.56 9.72
N SER A 162 -5.41 -0.81 8.73
CA SER A 162 -6.39 -1.91 8.77
C SER A 162 -5.78 -3.29 9.07
N LEU A 163 -4.59 -3.61 8.51
CA LEU A 163 -3.90 -4.86 8.86
C LEU A 163 -3.48 -4.92 10.35
N LEU A 164 -2.87 -3.87 10.91
CA LEU A 164 -2.52 -3.83 12.33
C LEU A 164 -3.77 -3.84 13.22
N ALA A 165 -4.85 -3.19 12.80
CA ALA A 165 -6.14 -3.24 13.48
C ALA A 165 -6.71 -4.66 13.52
N MET A 166 -6.65 -5.41 12.42
CA MET A 166 -7.07 -6.81 12.40
C MET A 166 -6.20 -7.69 13.31
N ARG A 167 -4.88 -7.44 13.37
CA ARG A 167 -3.98 -8.14 14.30
C ARG A 167 -4.29 -7.78 15.75
N LEU A 168 -4.59 -6.51 16.03
CA LEU A 168 -5.03 -6.04 17.35
C LEU A 168 -6.30 -6.77 17.78
N ILE A 169 -7.33 -6.79 16.93
CA ILE A 169 -8.61 -7.49 17.19
C ILE A 169 -8.37 -8.99 17.44
N SER A 170 -7.54 -9.63 16.62
CA SER A 170 -7.16 -11.03 16.78
C SER A 170 -6.46 -11.31 18.12
N ARG A 171 -5.52 -10.44 18.51
CA ARG A 171 -4.81 -10.56 19.80
C ARG A 171 -5.73 -10.30 21.00
N ILE A 172 -6.59 -9.27 20.93
CA ILE A 172 -7.62 -8.99 21.94
C ILE A 172 -8.51 -10.22 22.12
N ARG A 173 -8.96 -10.83 21.03
CA ARG A 173 -9.77 -12.05 21.07
C ARG A 173 -9.07 -13.20 21.76
N ASN A 174 -7.79 -13.43 21.47
CA ASN A 174 -7.02 -14.51 22.09
C ASN A 174 -6.75 -14.27 23.58
N LEU A 175 -6.51 -13.02 23.99
CA LEU A 175 -6.13 -12.67 25.37
C LEU A 175 -7.36 -12.49 26.29
N LEU A 176 -8.44 -11.90 25.77
CA LEU A 176 -9.61 -11.50 26.54
C LEU A 176 -10.88 -12.31 26.21
N GLY A 177 -10.88 -13.11 25.13
CA GLY A 177 -12.04 -13.90 24.73
C GLY A 177 -13.22 -13.09 24.18
N VAL A 178 -12.99 -11.81 23.85
CA VAL A 178 -14.02 -10.90 23.33
C VAL A 178 -13.79 -10.59 21.85
N GLU A 179 -14.87 -10.40 21.10
CA GLU A 179 -14.78 -9.99 19.70
C GLU A 179 -15.12 -8.50 19.57
N LEU A 180 -14.15 -7.75 19.05
CA LEU A 180 -14.28 -6.32 18.80
C LEU A 180 -14.50 -6.08 17.30
N PRO A 181 -15.64 -5.52 16.87
CA PRO A 181 -15.85 -5.09 15.49
C PRO A 181 -14.81 -4.03 15.10
N LEU A 182 -14.33 -4.09 13.86
CA LEU A 182 -13.40 -3.07 13.36
C LEU A 182 -14.02 -1.67 13.37
N THR A 183 -15.32 -1.57 13.13
CA THR A 183 -16.06 -0.30 13.21
C THR A 183 -15.98 0.34 14.59
N THR A 184 -15.93 -0.44 15.67
CA THR A 184 -15.73 0.07 17.03
C THR A 184 -14.38 0.74 17.18
N LEU A 185 -13.28 0.13 16.68
CA LEU A 185 -11.96 0.75 16.72
C LEU A 185 -11.89 2.06 15.91
N PHE A 186 -12.60 2.13 14.78
CA PHE A 186 -12.69 3.38 14.01
C PHE A 186 -13.55 4.45 14.70
N ALA A 187 -14.58 4.04 15.44
CA ALA A 187 -15.43 4.94 16.21
C ALA A 187 -14.77 5.45 17.49
N GLN A 188 -13.95 4.61 18.13
CA GLN A 188 -13.25 4.88 19.38
C GLN A 188 -11.75 4.55 19.22
N PRO A 189 -11.01 5.39 18.48
CA PRO A 189 -9.62 5.12 18.15
C PRO A 189 -8.66 5.37 19.31
N CYS A 190 -9.11 6.03 20.40
CA CYS A 190 -8.30 6.30 21.57
C CYS A 190 -8.26 5.09 22.52
N LEU A 191 -7.09 4.86 23.16
CA LEU A 191 -6.89 3.70 24.04
C LEU A 191 -7.97 3.56 25.13
N ALA A 192 -8.27 4.65 25.84
CA ALA A 192 -9.29 4.65 26.90
C ALA A 192 -10.69 4.32 26.38
N ASP A 193 -11.10 4.98 25.30
CA ASP A 193 -12.44 4.81 24.75
C ASP A 193 -12.64 3.40 24.19
N LEU A 194 -11.57 2.82 23.62
CA LEU A 194 -11.54 1.44 23.17
C LEU A 194 -11.64 0.46 24.36
N ALA A 195 -10.93 0.75 25.45
CA ALA A 195 -11.00 -0.05 26.67
C ALA A 195 -12.43 -0.05 27.22
N ASP A 196 -13.08 1.11 27.31
CA ASP A 196 -14.45 1.23 27.79
C ASP A 196 -15.45 0.46 26.92
N ALA A 197 -15.25 0.41 25.59
CA ALA A 197 -16.13 -0.37 24.72
C ALA A 197 -15.96 -1.90 24.82
N LEU A 198 -14.82 -2.38 25.32
CA LEU A 198 -14.62 -3.82 25.54
C LEU A 198 -15.45 -4.33 26.73
N ASP A 199 -15.78 -3.47 27.71
CA ASP A 199 -16.60 -3.86 28.87
C ASP A 199 -18.04 -4.28 28.50
N GLY A 200 -18.50 -3.89 27.30
CA GLY A 200 -19.79 -4.29 26.74
C GLY A 200 -19.72 -5.33 25.62
N ALA A 201 -18.53 -5.82 25.26
CA ALA A 201 -18.34 -6.71 24.13
C ALA A 201 -18.77 -8.15 24.47
N ALA A 202 -19.53 -8.78 23.58
CA ALA A 202 -19.96 -10.17 23.76
C ALA A 202 -18.76 -11.13 23.64
N ALA A 203 -18.71 -12.12 24.52
CA ALA A 203 -17.85 -13.28 24.33
C ALA A 203 -18.33 -14.05 23.09
N ILE A 204 -17.43 -14.29 22.13
CA ILE A 204 -17.75 -15.05 20.92
C ILE A 204 -16.77 -16.20 20.79
N ALA A 205 -17.33 -17.40 20.60
CA ALA A 205 -16.61 -18.59 20.18
C ALA A 205 -16.64 -18.64 18.64
N LEU A 206 -15.55 -18.23 17.99
CA LEU A 206 -15.37 -18.52 16.57
C LEU A 206 -15.22 -20.03 16.35
N PRO A 207 -15.68 -20.57 15.22
CA PRO A 207 -15.39 -21.95 14.86
C PRO A 207 -13.87 -22.16 14.82
N THR A 208 -13.40 -23.17 15.54
CA THR A 208 -11.98 -23.57 15.58
C THR A 208 -11.61 -24.28 14.27
N ILE A 209 -10.44 -23.95 13.73
CA ILE A 209 -9.87 -24.68 12.59
C ILE A 209 -9.21 -25.94 13.15
N MET A 210 -9.67 -27.11 12.71
CA MET A 210 -9.16 -28.40 13.17
C MET A 210 -8.28 -29.03 12.07
N PRO A 211 -7.21 -29.75 12.43
CA PRO A 211 -6.44 -30.52 11.47
C PRO A 211 -7.32 -31.51 10.69
N ALA A 212 -7.24 -31.48 9.37
CA ALA A 212 -8.01 -32.32 8.48
C ALA A 212 -7.41 -33.74 8.35
N ASP A 213 -8.26 -34.74 8.14
CA ASP A 213 -7.83 -36.12 7.92
C ASP A 213 -7.14 -36.27 6.54
N ARG A 214 -5.81 -36.39 6.54
CA ARG A 214 -4.97 -36.54 5.33
C ARG A 214 -5.26 -37.81 4.51
N ARG A 215 -6.05 -38.76 5.04
CA ARG A 215 -6.48 -39.97 4.32
C ARG A 215 -7.70 -39.73 3.44
N LYS A 216 -8.39 -38.60 3.61
CA LYS A 216 -9.55 -38.21 2.80
C LYS A 216 -9.12 -37.31 1.65
N PRO A 217 -9.89 -37.24 0.55
CA PRO A 217 -9.67 -36.25 -0.50
C PRO A 217 -9.70 -34.83 0.10
N LEU A 218 -8.64 -34.06 -0.15
CA LEU A 218 -8.52 -32.69 0.32
C LEU A 218 -9.04 -31.74 -0.77
N PRO A 219 -10.10 -30.97 -0.52
CA PRO A 219 -10.63 -30.01 -1.50
C PRO A 219 -9.68 -28.82 -1.66
N LEU A 220 -9.75 -28.13 -2.80
CA LEU A 220 -9.13 -26.83 -2.97
C LEU A 220 -9.86 -25.78 -2.13
N SER A 221 -9.15 -24.77 -1.64
CA SER A 221 -9.80 -23.52 -1.19
C SER A 221 -10.55 -22.86 -2.36
N PHE A 222 -11.40 -21.88 -2.08
CA PHE A 222 -12.13 -21.18 -3.16
C PHE A 222 -11.17 -20.43 -4.09
N ALA A 223 -10.20 -19.71 -3.53
CA ALA A 223 -9.17 -19.02 -4.29
C ALA A 223 -8.34 -19.99 -5.14
N GLN A 224 -7.94 -21.15 -4.58
CA GLN A 224 -7.24 -22.18 -5.34
C GLN A 224 -8.10 -22.73 -6.49
N GLN A 225 -9.38 -23.02 -6.24
CA GLN A 225 -10.29 -23.55 -7.26
C GLN A 225 -10.43 -22.57 -8.44
N ARG A 226 -10.54 -21.26 -8.18
CA ARG A 226 -10.63 -20.25 -9.23
C ARG A 226 -9.33 -20.17 -10.05
N LEU A 227 -8.17 -20.09 -9.40
CA LEU A 227 -6.91 -20.02 -10.13
C LEU A 227 -6.66 -21.29 -10.95
N TRP A 228 -6.96 -22.46 -10.40
CA TRP A 228 -6.89 -23.72 -11.13
C TRP A 228 -7.82 -23.70 -12.34
N PHE A 229 -9.08 -23.28 -12.19
CA PHE A 229 -10.04 -23.17 -13.29
C PHE A 229 -9.58 -22.20 -14.38
N ILE A 230 -9.05 -21.03 -14.02
CA ILE A 230 -8.50 -20.07 -14.97
C ILE A 230 -7.32 -20.68 -15.75
N ALA A 231 -6.43 -21.39 -15.07
CA ALA A 231 -5.30 -22.06 -15.72
C ALA A 231 -5.73 -23.20 -16.67
N GLN A 232 -6.88 -23.83 -16.42
CA GLN A 232 -7.48 -24.81 -17.35
C GLN A 232 -8.13 -24.15 -18.58
N LEU A 233 -8.68 -22.94 -18.42
CA LEU A 233 -9.35 -22.22 -19.52
C LEU A 233 -8.38 -21.56 -20.50
N ASP A 234 -7.30 -20.98 -19.99
CA ASP A 234 -6.29 -20.29 -20.79
C ASP A 234 -4.88 -20.66 -20.31
N THR A 235 -4.13 -21.38 -21.15
CA THR A 235 -2.77 -21.81 -20.83
C THR A 235 -1.82 -20.63 -20.60
N ARG A 236 -2.11 -19.43 -21.13
CA ARG A 236 -1.32 -18.22 -20.89
C ARG A 236 -1.53 -17.63 -19.50
N ALA A 237 -2.63 -17.98 -18.84
CA ALA A 237 -2.89 -17.51 -17.48
C ALA A 237 -1.94 -18.13 -16.46
N ASN A 238 -1.45 -19.35 -16.69
CA ASN A 238 -0.56 -20.06 -15.75
C ASN A 238 0.72 -19.24 -15.43
N PRO A 239 1.55 -18.83 -16.42
CA PRO A 239 2.67 -17.91 -16.19
C PRO A 239 2.27 -16.55 -15.59
N ALA A 240 1.04 -16.08 -15.81
CA ALA A 240 0.56 -14.81 -15.27
C ALA A 240 0.38 -14.83 -13.74
N PHE A 241 0.32 -16.01 -13.14
CA PHE A 241 0.18 -16.25 -11.70
C PHE A 241 1.46 -16.77 -11.04
N HIS A 242 2.62 -16.62 -11.69
CA HIS A 242 3.91 -16.87 -11.09
C HIS A 242 4.32 -15.72 -10.13
N ILE A 243 5.08 -16.07 -9.10
CA ILE A 243 5.73 -15.15 -8.16
C ILE A 243 7.25 -15.34 -8.33
N PRO A 244 7.87 -14.70 -9.34
CA PRO A 244 9.30 -14.84 -9.58
C PRO A 244 10.09 -13.88 -8.67
N VAL A 245 11.15 -14.40 -8.07
CA VAL A 245 12.10 -13.67 -7.21
C VAL A 245 13.50 -13.86 -7.78
N GLY A 246 14.21 -12.76 -8.04
CA GLY A 246 15.59 -12.78 -8.48
C GLY A 246 16.50 -12.11 -7.46
N LEU A 247 17.62 -12.73 -7.14
CA LEU A 247 18.59 -12.27 -6.16
C LEU A 247 20.01 -12.42 -6.70
N ARG A 248 20.83 -11.38 -6.59
CA ARG A 248 22.29 -11.45 -6.77
C ARG A 248 22.92 -11.56 -5.39
N LEU A 249 23.76 -12.57 -5.22
CA LEU A 249 24.43 -12.92 -3.98
C LEU A 249 25.94 -12.71 -4.17
N GLN A 250 26.52 -11.84 -3.37
CA GLN A 250 27.96 -11.54 -3.37
C GLN A 250 28.58 -11.97 -2.05
N GLY A 251 29.63 -12.80 -2.11
CA GLY A 251 30.30 -13.42 -0.97
C GLY A 251 30.27 -14.95 -1.03
N ALA A 252 30.85 -15.57 0.00
CA ALA A 252 30.99 -17.02 0.11
C ALA A 252 29.64 -17.69 0.43
N LEU A 253 29.02 -18.30 -0.58
CA LEU A 253 27.75 -19.00 -0.45
C LEU A 253 27.97 -20.47 -0.10
N ALA A 254 27.40 -20.94 1.02
CA ALA A 254 27.28 -22.36 1.31
C ALA A 254 26.05 -22.93 0.55
N ALA A 255 26.27 -23.35 -0.71
CA ALA A 255 25.19 -23.77 -1.60
C ALA A 255 24.46 -25.03 -1.11
N ASP A 256 25.16 -25.93 -0.43
CA ASP A 256 24.61 -27.11 0.23
C ASP A 256 23.71 -26.76 1.42
N VAL A 257 24.11 -25.77 2.23
CA VAL A 257 23.29 -25.24 3.34
C VAL A 257 22.05 -24.52 2.79
N LEU A 258 22.20 -23.77 1.69
CA LEU A 258 21.08 -23.15 0.99
C LEU A 258 20.04 -24.19 0.54
N GLN A 259 20.49 -25.28 -0.10
CA GLN A 259 19.61 -26.38 -0.51
C GLN A 259 18.91 -27.00 0.71
N GLN A 260 19.64 -27.32 1.77
CA GLN A 260 19.09 -27.92 2.99
C GLN A 260 18.05 -27.03 3.66
N ALA A 261 18.28 -25.71 3.71
CA ALA A 261 17.32 -24.75 4.25
C ALA A 261 16.03 -24.73 3.42
N LEU A 262 16.13 -24.72 2.08
CA LEU A 262 14.96 -24.79 1.20
C LEU A 262 14.21 -26.12 1.31
N ASP A 263 14.92 -27.25 1.35
CA ASP A 263 14.34 -28.58 1.56
C ASP A 263 13.57 -28.64 2.87
N ARG A 264 14.11 -28.03 3.93
CA ARG A 264 13.46 -27.99 5.24
C ARG A 264 12.17 -27.17 5.22
N ILE A 265 12.14 -26.06 4.49
CA ILE A 265 10.92 -25.25 4.28
C ILE A 265 9.86 -26.06 3.52
N VAL A 266 10.22 -26.78 2.46
CA VAL A 266 9.29 -27.65 1.72
C VAL A 266 8.77 -28.81 2.60
N ALA A 267 9.62 -29.38 3.44
CA ALA A 267 9.20 -30.41 4.40
C ALA A 267 8.17 -29.86 5.39
N ARG A 268 8.41 -28.64 5.89
CA ARG A 268 7.62 -27.94 6.90
C ARG A 268 6.25 -27.46 6.39
N HIS A 269 6.18 -26.95 5.16
CA HIS A 269 4.95 -26.39 4.57
C HIS A 269 4.36 -27.31 3.50
N GLU A 270 3.23 -27.95 3.82
CA GLU A 270 2.54 -28.86 2.89
C GLU A 270 2.20 -28.20 1.55
N ALA A 271 1.86 -26.90 1.56
CA ALA A 271 1.49 -26.14 0.37
C ALA A 271 2.57 -26.21 -0.72
N LEU A 272 3.85 -26.11 -0.38
CA LEU A 272 4.96 -26.08 -1.34
C LEU A 272 5.21 -27.42 -2.05
N ARG A 273 4.70 -28.52 -1.48
CA ARG A 273 4.76 -29.87 -2.02
C ARG A 273 3.38 -30.42 -2.40
N THR A 274 2.42 -29.52 -2.61
CA THR A 274 1.06 -29.86 -3.05
C THR A 274 0.92 -29.71 -4.56
N ARG A 275 0.30 -30.71 -5.20
CA ARG A 275 -0.15 -30.67 -6.59
C ARG A 275 -1.68 -30.76 -6.66
N PHE A 276 -2.26 -30.34 -7.78
CA PHE A 276 -3.70 -30.25 -8.00
C PHE A 276 -4.13 -31.23 -9.09
N VAL A 277 -4.80 -32.30 -8.68
CA VAL A 277 -5.21 -33.39 -9.59
C VAL A 277 -6.70 -33.27 -9.86
N ALA A 278 -7.10 -33.39 -11.13
CA ALA A 278 -8.50 -33.41 -11.51
C ALA A 278 -9.24 -34.58 -10.84
N ALA A 279 -10.46 -34.31 -10.37
CA ALA A 279 -11.35 -35.28 -9.76
C ALA A 279 -12.80 -34.98 -10.16
N ASP A 280 -13.74 -35.89 -9.85
CA ASP A 280 -15.15 -35.66 -10.13
C ASP A 280 -15.63 -34.39 -9.40
N GLY A 281 -16.12 -33.41 -10.17
CA GLY A 281 -16.58 -32.12 -9.65
C GLY A 281 -15.50 -31.05 -9.46
N GLY A 282 -14.26 -31.26 -9.93
CA GLY A 282 -13.22 -30.23 -9.94
C GLY A 282 -11.80 -30.78 -9.81
N ALA A 283 -11.11 -30.37 -8.76
CA ALA A 283 -9.76 -30.85 -8.43
C ALA A 283 -9.65 -31.14 -6.93
N ILE A 284 -8.63 -31.91 -6.57
CA ILE A 284 -8.23 -32.17 -5.18
C ILE A 284 -6.75 -31.82 -4.99
N GLN A 285 -6.39 -31.50 -3.75
CA GLN A 285 -5.02 -31.32 -3.32
C GLN A 285 -4.39 -32.68 -3.04
N GLN A 286 -3.22 -32.94 -3.61
CA GLN A 286 -2.41 -34.12 -3.32
C GLN A 286 -1.04 -33.67 -2.82
N ILE A 287 -0.76 -34.02 -1.56
CA ILE A 287 0.44 -33.57 -0.86
C ILE A 287 1.53 -34.65 -1.01
N ALA A 288 2.68 -34.29 -1.56
CA ALA A 288 3.83 -35.21 -1.69
C ALA A 288 4.51 -35.43 -0.33
N PRO A 289 5.36 -36.46 -0.15
CA PRO A 289 6.11 -36.72 1.09
C PRO A 289 7.00 -35.54 1.54
N ALA A 290 7.31 -35.46 2.84
CA ALA A 290 8.09 -34.34 3.41
C ALA A 290 9.56 -34.31 2.92
N ASP A 291 10.09 -35.43 2.45
CA ASP A 291 11.43 -35.60 1.88
C ASP A 291 11.49 -35.33 0.36
N SER A 292 10.45 -34.72 -0.22
CA SER A 292 10.43 -34.38 -1.66
C SER A 292 11.50 -33.37 -2.08
N GLY A 293 12.02 -32.57 -1.15
CA GLY A 293 13.02 -31.54 -1.40
C GLY A 293 12.49 -30.36 -2.23
N PHE A 294 13.27 -29.28 -2.28
CA PHE A 294 13.05 -28.13 -3.13
C PHE A 294 13.70 -28.35 -4.50
N ALA A 295 12.96 -28.06 -5.56
CA ALA A 295 13.42 -28.24 -6.94
C ALA A 295 14.38 -27.11 -7.39
N LEU A 296 15.60 -27.11 -6.86
CA LEU A 296 16.67 -26.19 -7.25
C LEU A 296 17.56 -26.81 -8.33
N ARG A 297 17.78 -26.10 -9.43
CA ARG A 297 18.74 -26.49 -10.47
C ARG A 297 20.00 -25.64 -10.38
N HIS A 298 21.17 -26.28 -10.46
CA HIS A 298 22.46 -25.60 -10.40
C HIS A 298 23.04 -25.43 -11.80
N PHE A 299 23.57 -24.25 -12.10
CA PHE A 299 24.22 -23.91 -13.36
C PHE A 299 25.55 -23.22 -13.10
N ASP A 300 26.58 -23.61 -13.82
CA ASP A 300 27.89 -22.96 -13.77
C ASP A 300 28.06 -22.03 -14.96
N LEU A 301 27.98 -20.73 -14.70
CA LEU A 301 28.18 -19.67 -15.68
C LEU A 301 29.57 -19.03 -15.55
N SER A 302 30.42 -19.47 -14.62
CA SER A 302 31.79 -18.98 -14.50
C SER A 302 32.65 -19.10 -15.77
N PRO A 303 32.45 -20.07 -16.70
CA PRO A 303 33.20 -20.09 -17.96
C PRO A 303 32.62 -19.18 -19.06
N HIS A 304 31.46 -18.54 -18.86
CA HIS A 304 30.79 -17.75 -19.89
C HIS A 304 31.33 -16.32 -19.95
N ALA A 305 31.77 -15.89 -21.14
CA ALA A 305 32.32 -14.55 -21.35
C ALA A 305 31.27 -13.43 -21.21
N ASP A 306 29.99 -13.73 -21.46
CA ASP A 306 28.87 -12.81 -21.32
C ASP A 306 27.84 -13.35 -20.30
N ALA A 307 28.23 -13.31 -19.03
CA ALA A 307 27.41 -13.82 -17.93
C ALA A 307 26.07 -13.06 -17.78
N GLU A 308 26.01 -11.77 -18.10
CA GLU A 308 24.78 -10.98 -17.92
C GLU A 308 23.69 -11.35 -18.91
N THR A 309 24.04 -11.62 -20.18
CA THR A 309 23.08 -12.12 -21.17
C THR A 309 22.51 -13.48 -20.75
N GLU A 310 23.35 -14.38 -20.25
CA GLU A 310 22.90 -15.68 -19.73
C GLU A 310 22.01 -15.54 -18.50
N ILE A 311 22.35 -14.65 -17.56
CA ILE A 311 21.52 -14.36 -16.38
C ILE A 311 20.12 -13.88 -16.81
N LEU A 312 20.03 -13.00 -17.80
CA LEU A 312 18.75 -12.53 -18.32
C LEU A 312 17.95 -13.65 -19.00
N ALA A 313 18.61 -14.51 -19.78
CA ALA A 313 17.96 -15.67 -20.41
C ALA A 313 17.42 -16.65 -19.35
N HIS A 314 18.20 -16.92 -18.32
CA HIS A 314 17.78 -17.73 -17.17
C HIS A 314 16.62 -17.09 -16.41
N ALA A 315 16.64 -15.78 -16.20
CA ALA A 315 15.56 -15.04 -15.54
C ALA A 315 14.24 -15.16 -16.31
N GLN A 316 14.26 -14.90 -17.62
CA GLN A 316 13.09 -14.99 -18.50
C GLN A 316 12.54 -16.40 -18.57
N HIS A 317 13.41 -17.39 -18.70
CA HIS A 317 12.99 -18.79 -18.75
C HIS A 317 12.37 -19.21 -17.41
N GLU A 318 12.99 -18.85 -16.29
CA GLU A 318 12.50 -19.22 -14.95
C GLU A 318 11.16 -18.57 -14.65
N ALA A 319 10.96 -17.30 -15.04
CA ALA A 319 9.69 -16.60 -14.89
C ALA A 319 8.60 -17.07 -15.88
N GLY A 320 8.97 -17.52 -17.08
CA GLY A 320 8.03 -17.84 -18.16
C GLY A 320 7.66 -19.32 -18.32
N GLU A 321 8.49 -20.26 -17.84
CA GLU A 321 8.24 -21.71 -17.96
C GLU A 321 7.02 -22.10 -17.12
N ALA A 322 5.89 -22.48 -17.74
CA ALA A 322 4.66 -22.81 -17.02
C ALA A 322 4.84 -23.98 -16.04
N PHE A 323 4.14 -23.93 -14.90
CA PHE A 323 4.10 -25.07 -13.98
C PHE A 323 3.13 -26.15 -14.45
N ASP A 324 3.52 -27.43 -14.33
CA ASP A 324 2.56 -28.54 -14.41
C ASP A 324 1.82 -28.65 -13.07
N LEU A 325 0.58 -28.16 -13.04
CA LEU A 325 -0.25 -28.15 -11.83
C LEU A 325 -0.56 -29.55 -11.30
N SER A 326 -0.51 -30.58 -12.14
CA SER A 326 -0.92 -31.94 -11.84
C SER A 326 0.21 -32.87 -11.43
N HIS A 327 1.45 -32.60 -11.87
CA HIS A 327 2.62 -33.46 -11.59
C HIS A 327 3.84 -32.71 -11.05
N GLY A 328 3.96 -31.41 -11.27
CA GLY A 328 5.16 -30.64 -10.95
C GLY A 328 5.16 -30.10 -9.52
N PRO A 329 6.35 -29.86 -8.93
CA PRO A 329 6.45 -28.98 -7.78
C PRO A 329 6.04 -27.57 -8.20
N LEU A 330 5.27 -26.88 -7.36
CA LEU A 330 4.78 -25.52 -7.64
C LEU A 330 5.65 -24.43 -7.01
N ALA A 331 6.85 -24.84 -6.61
CA ALA A 331 7.95 -24.00 -6.19
C ALA A 331 9.25 -24.61 -6.75
N ARG A 332 10.06 -23.81 -7.42
CA ARG A 332 11.32 -24.24 -8.03
C ARG A 332 12.32 -23.09 -8.06
N GLY A 333 13.57 -23.36 -8.44
CA GLY A 333 14.55 -22.32 -8.62
C GLY A 333 15.77 -22.70 -9.45
N ARG A 334 16.61 -21.69 -9.68
CA ARG A 334 17.90 -21.82 -10.36
C ARG A 334 18.98 -21.09 -9.56
N LEU A 335 20.06 -21.81 -9.23
CA LEU A 335 21.27 -21.22 -8.67
C LEU A 335 22.34 -21.17 -9.75
N LEU A 336 22.74 -19.97 -10.13
CA LEU A 336 23.78 -19.70 -11.12
C LEU A 336 25.06 -19.31 -10.38
N ARG A 337 26.15 -20.03 -10.62
CA ARG A 337 27.49 -19.67 -10.14
C ARG A 337 28.18 -18.82 -11.20
N LEU A 338 28.56 -17.58 -10.85
CA LEU A 338 29.31 -16.68 -11.73
C LEU A 338 30.82 -16.71 -11.41
N GLY A 339 31.17 -17.10 -10.18
CA GLY A 339 32.53 -17.25 -9.69
C GLY A 339 32.51 -17.84 -8.27
N ASP A 340 33.62 -17.75 -7.54
CA ASP A 340 33.70 -18.30 -6.18
C ASP A 340 32.84 -17.50 -5.18
N ASP A 341 32.79 -16.17 -5.34
CA ASP A 341 32.06 -15.25 -4.44
C ASP A 341 30.90 -14.52 -5.14
N ALA A 342 30.43 -15.04 -6.29
CA ALA A 342 29.40 -14.38 -7.07
C ALA A 342 28.37 -15.39 -7.59
N HIS A 343 27.12 -15.22 -7.15
CA HIS A 343 26.03 -16.12 -7.50
C HIS A 343 24.75 -15.33 -7.83
N VAL A 344 23.85 -15.98 -8.56
CA VAL A 344 22.48 -15.50 -8.79
C VAL A 344 21.51 -16.60 -8.44
N LEU A 345 20.51 -16.27 -7.63
CA LEU A 345 19.43 -17.17 -7.25
C LEU A 345 18.12 -16.66 -7.84
N PHE A 346 17.45 -17.51 -8.62
CA PHE A 346 16.06 -17.32 -9.01
C PHE A 346 15.20 -18.33 -8.28
N LEU A 347 14.10 -17.87 -7.69
CA LEU A 347 13.05 -18.70 -7.09
C LEU A 347 11.71 -18.31 -7.71
N THR A 348 10.93 -19.29 -8.14
CA THR A 348 9.59 -19.06 -8.68
C THR A 348 8.60 -19.95 -7.94
N LEU A 349 7.52 -19.34 -7.44
CA LEU A 349 6.39 -20.05 -6.86
C LEU A 349 5.13 -19.77 -7.68
N HIS A 350 4.19 -20.70 -7.73
CA HIS A 350 2.85 -20.43 -8.27
C HIS A 350 1.95 -19.84 -7.19
N HIS A 351 1.09 -18.88 -7.54
CA HIS A 351 0.09 -18.30 -6.62
C HIS A 351 -0.89 -19.33 -6.00
N LEU A 352 -0.91 -20.58 -6.48
CA LEU A 352 -1.78 -21.63 -5.93
C LEU A 352 -1.29 -22.14 -4.57
N VAL A 353 0.01 -21.94 -4.29
CA VAL A 353 0.68 -22.45 -3.08
C VAL A 353 1.27 -21.32 -2.22
N ALA A 354 1.26 -20.08 -2.70
CA ALA A 354 1.81 -18.93 -2.00
C ALA A 354 1.11 -17.61 -2.39
N ASP A 355 1.18 -16.64 -1.50
CA ASP A 355 0.77 -15.26 -1.71
C ASP A 355 1.86 -14.28 -1.23
N GLY A 356 1.62 -12.97 -1.33
CA GLY A 356 2.60 -11.97 -0.93
C GLY A 356 3.03 -12.09 0.54
N TRP A 357 2.13 -12.48 1.45
CA TRP A 357 2.46 -12.74 2.85
C TRP A 357 3.36 -13.97 3.01
N SER A 358 3.07 -15.03 2.25
CA SER A 358 3.86 -16.26 2.25
C SER A 358 5.32 -16.02 1.85
N ILE A 359 5.61 -15.03 1.00
CA ILE A 359 6.99 -14.66 0.65
C ILE A 359 7.74 -14.12 1.86
N GLY A 360 7.11 -13.29 2.70
CA GLY A 360 7.71 -12.81 3.96
C GLY A 360 7.98 -13.95 4.94
N VAL A 361 7.05 -14.92 5.04
CA VAL A 361 7.24 -16.14 5.84
C VAL A 361 8.43 -16.95 5.33
N LEU A 362 8.51 -17.17 4.02
CA LEU A 362 9.60 -17.90 3.37
C LEU A 362 10.95 -17.25 3.65
N VAL A 363 11.07 -15.93 3.48
CA VAL A 363 12.31 -15.18 3.73
C VAL A 363 12.75 -15.33 5.19
N ARG A 364 11.84 -15.10 6.15
CA ARG A 364 12.15 -15.20 7.59
C ARG A 364 12.63 -16.59 7.98
N GLU A 365 11.90 -17.61 7.56
CA GLU A 365 12.26 -18.99 7.87
C GLU A 365 13.56 -19.42 7.18
N PHE A 366 13.80 -18.97 5.95
CA PHE A 366 15.03 -19.24 5.23
C PHE A 366 16.26 -18.64 5.93
N VAL A 367 16.18 -17.37 6.36
CA VAL A 367 17.27 -16.73 7.13
C VAL A 367 17.54 -17.48 8.43
N ALA A 368 16.49 -17.84 9.18
CA ALA A 368 16.62 -18.55 10.44
C ALA A 368 17.26 -19.93 10.27
N LEU A 369 16.81 -20.70 9.27
CA LEU A 369 17.32 -22.04 8.97
C LEU A 369 18.75 -22.00 8.45
N TYR A 370 19.05 -21.12 7.49
CA TYR A 370 20.39 -20.98 6.93
C TYR A 370 21.39 -20.61 8.03
N THR A 371 21.06 -19.63 8.88
CA THR A 371 21.93 -19.20 9.99
C THR A 371 22.16 -20.33 10.99
N ALA A 372 21.09 -21.01 11.43
CA ALA A 372 21.22 -22.11 12.37
C ALA A 372 22.09 -23.25 11.81
N MET A 373 21.91 -23.61 10.53
CA MET A 373 22.70 -24.65 9.87
C MET A 373 24.18 -24.25 9.72
N MET A 374 24.47 -22.99 9.37
CA MET A 374 25.84 -22.46 9.31
C MET A 374 26.54 -22.54 10.67
N ASP A 375 25.80 -22.31 11.76
CA ASP A 375 26.31 -22.34 13.13
C ASP A 375 26.29 -23.75 13.75
N GLY A 376 25.86 -24.78 13.01
CA GLY A 376 25.70 -26.15 13.51
C GLY A 376 24.63 -26.31 14.60
N GLN A 377 23.68 -25.37 14.67
CA GLN A 377 22.55 -25.37 15.61
C GLN A 377 21.36 -26.17 15.07
N PRO A 378 20.47 -26.67 15.94
CA PRO A 378 19.25 -27.36 15.52
C PRO A 378 18.25 -26.41 14.85
N ASP A 379 17.26 -26.98 14.15
CA ASP A 379 16.12 -26.25 13.58
C ASP A 379 15.43 -25.37 14.64
N PRO A 380 15.47 -24.03 14.51
CA PRO A 380 14.92 -23.12 15.51
C PRO A 380 13.40 -22.91 15.37
N LEU A 381 12.76 -23.48 14.34
CA LEU A 381 11.38 -23.18 14.02
C LEU A 381 10.40 -24.06 14.82
N PRO A 382 9.43 -23.47 15.55
CA PRO A 382 8.44 -24.25 16.31
C PRO A 382 7.52 -25.03 15.36
N PRO A 383 6.93 -26.16 15.79
CA PRO A 383 5.99 -26.92 14.94
C PRO A 383 4.78 -26.07 14.56
N LEU A 384 4.28 -26.24 13.32
CA LEU A 384 3.07 -25.57 12.87
C LEU A 384 1.84 -26.32 13.40
N PRO A 385 0.88 -25.63 14.06
CA PRO A 385 -0.33 -26.27 14.58
C PRO A 385 -1.33 -26.64 13.48
N LEU A 386 -1.24 -25.97 12.34
CA LEU A 386 -2.11 -26.11 11.18
C LEU A 386 -1.28 -26.09 9.90
N GLN A 387 -1.88 -26.55 8.80
CA GLN A 387 -1.38 -26.47 7.44
C GLN A 387 -2.46 -25.86 6.54
N TYR A 388 -2.07 -25.39 5.36
CA TYR A 388 -3.02 -24.75 4.44
C TYR A 388 -4.20 -25.66 4.04
N ALA A 389 -3.96 -26.96 3.91
CA ALA A 389 -5.03 -27.92 3.62
C ALA A 389 -6.14 -27.94 4.69
N ASP A 390 -5.79 -27.68 5.95
CA ASP A 390 -6.76 -27.61 7.06
C ASP A 390 -7.68 -26.40 6.88
N VAL A 391 -7.11 -25.27 6.45
CA VAL A 391 -7.85 -24.04 6.15
C VAL A 391 -8.79 -24.24 4.97
N ALA A 392 -8.35 -24.91 3.91
CA ALA A 392 -9.17 -25.22 2.75
C ALA A 392 -10.38 -26.10 3.12
N VAL A 393 -10.16 -27.13 3.93
CA VAL A 393 -11.24 -28.02 4.45
C VAL A 393 -12.21 -27.25 5.34
N TRP A 394 -11.69 -26.48 6.30
CA TRP A 394 -12.50 -25.66 7.19
C TRP A 394 -13.35 -24.66 6.43
N GLN A 395 -12.77 -23.97 5.44
CA GLN A 395 -13.46 -22.98 4.61
C GLN A 395 -14.64 -23.63 3.88
N ARG A 396 -14.44 -24.82 3.30
CA ARG A 396 -15.50 -25.57 2.58
C ARG A 396 -16.64 -26.02 3.48
N HIS A 397 -16.36 -26.39 4.73
CA HIS A 397 -17.38 -26.81 5.68
C HIS A 397 -18.15 -25.65 6.29
N THR A 398 -17.47 -24.55 6.61
CA THR A 398 -18.06 -23.39 7.30
C THR A 398 -18.97 -22.57 6.38
N LEU A 399 -18.78 -22.67 5.05
CA LEU A 399 -19.51 -21.87 4.06
C LEU A 399 -21.03 -22.12 3.96
N GLY A 400 -21.55 -23.16 4.62
CA GLY A 400 -22.99 -23.46 4.69
C GLY A 400 -23.73 -22.79 5.87
N GLU A 401 -23.04 -22.07 6.74
CA GLU A 401 -23.62 -21.55 8.00
C GLU A 401 -24.29 -20.16 7.84
N HIS A 402 -25.25 -19.86 8.74
CA HIS A 402 -26.03 -18.62 8.73
C HIS A 402 -25.19 -17.32 8.69
N ALA A 403 -23.98 -17.32 9.26
CA ALA A 403 -23.09 -16.17 9.26
C ALA A 403 -22.66 -15.75 7.84
N LEU A 404 -22.43 -16.72 6.95
CA LEU A 404 -22.03 -16.43 5.58
C LEU A 404 -23.19 -15.98 4.68
N GLN A 405 -24.43 -16.34 5.02
CA GLN A 405 -25.59 -15.81 4.30
C GLN A 405 -25.73 -14.28 4.49
N ARG A 406 -25.36 -13.77 5.67
CA ARG A 406 -25.29 -12.32 5.92
C ARG A 406 -24.23 -11.65 5.06
N GLN A 407 -23.02 -12.21 5.01
CA GLN A 407 -21.94 -11.68 4.17
C GLN A 407 -22.30 -11.73 2.69
N ARG A 408 -22.87 -12.84 2.22
CA ARG A 408 -23.33 -13.00 0.84
C ARG A 408 -24.38 -11.96 0.46
N ARG A 409 -25.36 -11.71 1.35
CA ARG A 409 -26.36 -10.67 1.13
C ARG A 409 -25.74 -9.28 1.02
N PHE A 410 -24.84 -8.93 1.94
CA PHE A 410 -24.13 -7.65 1.88
C PHE A 410 -23.43 -7.46 0.53
N TRP A 411 -22.63 -8.43 0.09
CA TRP A 411 -21.88 -8.32 -1.17
C TRP A 411 -22.80 -8.27 -2.39
N HIS A 412 -23.88 -9.03 -2.38
CA HIS A 412 -24.90 -8.96 -3.41
C HIS A 412 -25.51 -7.55 -3.49
N ASP A 413 -25.95 -7.00 -2.36
CA ASP A 413 -26.62 -5.70 -2.30
C ASP A 413 -25.66 -4.54 -2.64
N HIS A 414 -24.41 -4.61 -2.18
CA HIS A 414 -23.35 -3.62 -2.43
C HIS A 414 -22.98 -3.53 -3.92
N LEU A 415 -22.88 -4.67 -4.60
CA LEU A 415 -22.46 -4.76 -6.00
C LEU A 415 -23.64 -4.84 -6.99
N ALA A 416 -24.88 -4.79 -6.51
CA ALA A 416 -26.08 -4.83 -7.34
C ALA A 416 -26.12 -3.65 -8.32
N GLY A 417 -26.08 -3.93 -9.61
CA GLY A 417 -26.08 -2.89 -10.65
C GLY A 417 -24.77 -2.10 -10.75
N ALA A 418 -23.67 -2.63 -10.19
CA ALA A 418 -22.35 -2.07 -10.43
C ALA A 418 -22.00 -2.08 -11.93
N PRO A 419 -21.20 -1.11 -12.43
CA PRO A 419 -20.74 -1.12 -13.81
C PRO A 419 -20.03 -2.42 -14.17
N GLU A 420 -20.37 -3.00 -15.32
CA GLU A 420 -19.76 -4.23 -15.81
C GLU A 420 -18.29 -4.04 -16.19
N LEU A 421 -17.98 -2.87 -16.75
CA LEU A 421 -16.67 -2.49 -17.24
C LEU A 421 -16.37 -1.03 -16.88
N LEU A 422 -15.15 -0.80 -16.39
CA LEU A 422 -14.58 0.54 -16.24
C LEU A 422 -14.08 1.03 -17.60
N GLU A 423 -14.73 2.06 -18.15
CA GLU A 423 -14.49 2.55 -19.52
C GLU A 423 -13.31 3.53 -19.60
N LEU A 424 -12.11 3.08 -19.23
CA LEU A 424 -10.91 3.92 -19.32
C LEU A 424 -10.52 4.22 -20.77
N PRO A 425 -9.95 5.40 -21.06
CA PRO A 425 -9.44 5.71 -22.39
C PRO A 425 -8.17 4.89 -22.67
N THR A 426 -8.33 3.82 -23.42
CA THR A 426 -7.25 2.91 -23.84
C THR A 426 -6.56 3.42 -25.10
N ASP A 427 -5.23 3.26 -25.20
CA ASP A 427 -4.46 3.60 -26.41
C ASP A 427 -4.72 2.59 -27.54
N ARG A 428 -5.22 1.40 -27.20
CA ARG A 428 -5.49 0.28 -28.12
C ARG A 428 -6.83 -0.37 -27.78
N PRO A 429 -7.58 -0.89 -28.77
CA PRO A 429 -8.85 -1.55 -28.50
C PRO A 429 -8.64 -2.79 -27.63
N ARG A 430 -9.56 -3.03 -26.69
CA ARG A 430 -9.52 -4.23 -25.84
C ARG A 430 -9.59 -5.50 -26.68
N PRO A 431 -8.64 -6.45 -26.53
CA PRO A 431 -8.71 -7.72 -27.23
C PRO A 431 -9.86 -8.57 -26.70
N ALA A 432 -10.41 -9.46 -27.53
CA ALA A 432 -11.47 -10.40 -27.11
C ALA A 432 -11.01 -11.39 -26.02
N LEU A 433 -9.69 -11.57 -25.89
CA LEU A 433 -9.06 -12.49 -24.97
C LEU A 433 -7.83 -11.81 -24.35
N GLN A 434 -7.78 -11.76 -23.03
CA GLN A 434 -6.66 -11.21 -22.29
C GLN A 434 -5.39 -12.05 -22.55
N ASP A 435 -4.26 -11.38 -22.78
CA ASP A 435 -2.97 -12.03 -23.04
C ASP A 435 -1.95 -11.87 -21.90
N TYR A 436 -2.37 -11.20 -20.82
CA TYR A 436 -1.63 -10.98 -19.58
C TYR A 436 -0.29 -10.23 -19.72
N ARG A 437 0.02 -9.67 -20.90
CA ARG A 437 1.27 -8.93 -21.11
C ARG A 437 1.24 -7.61 -20.36
N GLY A 438 2.16 -7.44 -19.40
CA GLY A 438 2.29 -6.22 -18.62
C GLY A 438 3.58 -5.45 -18.90
N ASP A 439 3.58 -4.19 -18.49
CA ASP A 439 4.78 -3.43 -18.18
C ASP A 439 4.58 -2.72 -16.82
N ALA A 440 5.68 -2.29 -16.19
CA ALA A 440 5.67 -1.68 -14.88
C ALA A 440 6.23 -0.25 -14.90
N LEU A 441 5.50 0.68 -14.28
CA LEU A 441 5.92 2.05 -14.06
C LEU A 441 6.09 2.29 -12.56
N THR A 442 7.20 2.89 -12.13
CA THR A 442 7.38 3.35 -10.75
C THR A 442 7.07 4.83 -10.62
N PHE A 443 6.62 5.24 -9.44
CA PHE A 443 6.37 6.64 -9.12
C PHE A 443 6.63 6.93 -7.65
N GLN A 444 6.70 8.23 -7.33
CA GLN A 444 6.91 8.71 -5.97
C GLN A 444 5.96 9.88 -5.69
N VAL A 445 5.37 9.87 -4.50
CA VAL A 445 4.72 11.03 -3.88
C VAL A 445 5.70 11.59 -2.87
N ASP A 446 6.01 12.87 -2.98
CA ASP A 446 6.97 13.51 -2.09
C ASP A 446 6.54 13.47 -0.61
N GLN A 447 7.52 13.62 0.27
CA GLN A 447 7.30 13.61 1.71
C GLN A 447 6.29 14.68 2.18
N PRO A 448 6.34 15.95 1.73
CA PRO A 448 5.36 16.96 2.13
C PRO A 448 3.93 16.58 1.78
N THR A 449 3.69 16.05 0.58
CA THR A 449 2.35 15.58 0.17
C THR A 449 1.92 14.38 1.01
N SER A 450 2.82 13.44 1.28
CA SER A 450 2.55 12.27 2.13
C SER A 450 2.12 12.68 3.55
N ILE A 451 2.82 13.63 4.17
CA ILE A 451 2.48 14.18 5.49
C ILE A 451 1.11 14.86 5.46
N ALA A 452 0.85 15.70 4.45
CA ALA A 452 -0.44 16.37 4.30
C ALA A 452 -1.60 15.38 4.09
N LEU A 453 -1.37 14.26 3.38
CA LEU A 453 -2.35 13.19 3.21
C LEU A 453 -2.65 12.46 4.51
N LYS A 454 -1.65 12.24 5.35
CA LYS A 454 -1.82 11.65 6.69
C LYS A 454 -2.62 12.58 7.59
N ALA A 455 -2.28 13.87 7.62
CA ALA A 455 -3.04 14.88 8.37
C ALA A 455 -4.50 14.97 7.88
N LEU A 456 -4.72 14.93 6.56
CA LEU A 456 -6.08 14.88 5.99
C LEU A 456 -6.83 13.61 6.44
N ALA A 457 -6.16 12.46 6.45
CA ALA A 457 -6.76 11.21 6.90
C ALA A 457 -7.17 11.27 8.37
N GLU A 458 -6.27 11.72 9.25
CA GLU A 458 -6.55 11.91 10.68
C GLU A 458 -7.73 12.85 10.91
N ARG A 459 -7.74 14.02 10.24
CA ARG A 459 -8.81 15.03 10.37
C ARG A 459 -10.20 14.49 10.02
N HIS A 460 -10.29 13.59 9.04
CA HIS A 460 -11.55 13.00 8.61
C HIS A 460 -11.82 11.62 9.21
N GLY A 461 -10.98 11.17 10.16
CA GLY A 461 -11.09 9.85 10.78
C GLY A 461 -11.04 8.72 9.75
N THR A 462 -10.17 8.85 8.75
CA THR A 462 -9.88 7.84 7.73
C THR A 462 -8.43 7.34 7.88
N THR A 463 -8.07 6.31 7.12
CA THR A 463 -6.67 5.89 6.99
C THR A 463 -6.05 6.48 5.74
N LEU A 464 -4.71 6.49 5.66
CA LEU A 464 -3.99 6.87 4.44
C LEU A 464 -4.49 6.07 3.23
N TYR A 465 -4.72 4.76 3.38
CA TYR A 465 -5.27 3.91 2.32
C TYR A 465 -6.62 4.42 1.79
N ILE A 466 -7.56 4.74 2.69
CA ILE A 466 -8.88 5.27 2.31
C ILE A 466 -8.74 6.60 1.57
N THR A 467 -7.82 7.46 2.01
CA THR A 467 -7.54 8.75 1.35
C THR A 467 -6.98 8.56 -0.06
N LEU A 468 -6.02 7.65 -0.24
CA LEU A 468 -5.45 7.30 -1.55
C LEU A 468 -6.50 6.66 -2.47
N LEU A 469 -7.35 5.78 -1.92
CA LEU A 469 -8.46 5.14 -2.62
C LEU A 469 -9.48 6.17 -3.12
N ALA A 470 -9.81 7.18 -2.30
CA ALA A 470 -10.70 8.26 -2.70
C ALA A 470 -10.10 9.08 -3.87
N GLY A 471 -8.81 9.44 -3.79
CA GLY A 471 -8.11 10.12 -4.88
C GLY A 471 -8.08 9.28 -6.17
N TRP A 472 -7.88 7.97 -6.06
CA TRP A 472 -7.90 7.07 -7.21
C TRP A 472 -9.29 6.99 -7.84
N ALA A 473 -10.34 6.83 -7.00
CA ALA A 473 -11.72 6.80 -7.45
C ALA A 473 -12.14 8.06 -8.22
N ILE A 474 -11.74 9.24 -7.75
CA ILE A 474 -11.99 10.52 -8.47
C ILE A 474 -11.33 10.50 -9.85
N LEU A 475 -10.06 10.11 -9.94
CA LEU A 475 -9.37 10.08 -11.22
C LEU A 475 -10.03 9.09 -12.19
N LEU A 476 -10.34 7.88 -11.73
CA LEU A 476 -11.00 6.86 -12.55
C LEU A 476 -12.37 7.32 -13.05
N ALA A 477 -13.19 7.89 -12.18
CA ALA A 477 -14.50 8.44 -12.54
C ALA A 477 -14.39 9.55 -13.60
N ARG A 478 -13.38 10.42 -13.48
CA ARG A 478 -13.15 11.50 -14.44
C ARG A 478 -12.56 11.03 -15.77
N LEU A 479 -11.74 9.99 -15.77
CA LEU A 479 -11.20 9.40 -17.00
C LEU A 479 -12.24 8.60 -17.77
N SER A 480 -13.09 7.85 -17.06
CA SER A 480 -14.13 7.00 -17.64
C SER A 480 -15.45 7.71 -17.90
N CYS A 481 -15.62 8.93 -17.39
CA CYS A 481 -16.91 9.64 -17.36
C CYS A 481 -18.02 8.86 -16.64
N GLN A 482 -17.67 7.94 -15.73
CA GLN A 482 -18.62 7.16 -14.93
C GLN A 482 -18.78 7.78 -13.53
N GLN A 483 -19.99 7.72 -12.97
CA GLN A 483 -20.28 8.23 -11.61
C GLN A 483 -19.94 7.21 -10.52
N GLU A 484 -19.83 5.94 -10.88
CA GLU A 484 -19.49 4.85 -9.98
C GLU A 484 -18.31 4.07 -10.54
N VAL A 485 -17.41 3.66 -9.66
CA VAL A 485 -16.26 2.84 -10.03
C VAL A 485 -16.13 1.68 -9.06
N VAL A 486 -15.69 0.52 -9.55
CA VAL A 486 -15.39 -0.65 -8.71
C VAL A 486 -13.90 -0.89 -8.73
N ILE A 487 -13.29 -0.85 -7.55
CA ILE A 487 -11.84 -0.99 -7.36
C ILE A 487 -11.58 -2.25 -6.54
N GLY A 488 -10.73 -3.13 -7.05
CA GLY A 488 -10.26 -4.29 -6.29
C GLY A 488 -9.29 -3.87 -5.18
N SER A 489 -9.51 -4.38 -3.98
CA SER A 489 -8.66 -4.16 -2.80
C SER A 489 -8.22 -5.51 -2.24
N PRO A 490 -6.94 -5.92 -2.43
CA PRO A 490 -6.44 -7.16 -1.89
C PRO A 490 -6.32 -7.08 -0.36
N VAL A 491 -6.73 -8.16 0.31
CA VAL A 491 -6.59 -8.32 1.76
C VAL A 491 -5.88 -9.63 2.09
N ALA A 492 -5.00 -9.60 3.09
CA ALA A 492 -4.19 -10.75 3.47
C ALA A 492 -5.03 -11.95 3.96
N ASN A 493 -6.24 -11.68 4.48
CA ASN A 493 -7.18 -12.70 4.99
C ASN A 493 -6.56 -13.65 6.04
N ARG A 494 -5.68 -13.09 6.89
CA ARG A 494 -5.01 -13.77 8.01
C ARG A 494 -5.42 -13.10 9.32
N ASN A 495 -6.73 -13.13 9.61
CA ASN A 495 -7.34 -12.52 10.78
C ASN A 495 -7.20 -13.37 12.07
N ARG A 496 -6.36 -14.40 12.04
CA ARG A 496 -6.10 -15.35 13.14
C ARG A 496 -4.60 -15.60 13.27
N SER A 497 -4.11 -15.59 14.50
CA SER A 497 -2.67 -15.76 14.80
C SER A 497 -2.09 -17.06 14.27
N GLU A 498 -2.86 -18.15 14.33
CA GLU A 498 -2.45 -19.48 13.88
C GLU A 498 -2.26 -19.57 12.35
N LEU A 499 -2.76 -18.59 11.59
CA LEU A 499 -2.60 -18.49 10.14
C LEU A 499 -1.40 -17.63 9.74
N GLU A 500 -0.91 -16.74 10.60
CA GLU A 500 0.24 -15.86 10.31
C GLU A 500 1.52 -16.61 9.87
N PRO A 501 1.89 -17.78 10.44
CA PRO A 501 3.13 -18.47 10.07
C PRO A 501 3.00 -19.40 8.86
N LEU A 502 1.82 -19.55 8.23
CA LEU A 502 1.60 -20.54 7.17
C LEU A 502 2.02 -20.02 5.78
N ILE A 503 2.54 -20.90 4.93
CA ILE A 503 2.66 -20.65 3.49
C ILE A 503 1.41 -21.20 2.79
N GLY A 504 0.78 -20.39 1.93
CA GLY A 504 -0.44 -20.76 1.21
C GLY A 504 -1.12 -19.56 0.52
N LEU A 505 -2.19 -19.82 -0.23
CA LEU A 505 -2.99 -18.77 -0.90
C LEU A 505 -4.11 -18.27 0.02
N PHE A 506 -3.83 -17.28 0.87
CA PHE A 506 -4.85 -16.68 1.75
C PHE A 506 -5.49 -15.44 1.13
N LEU A 507 -4.73 -14.72 0.29
CA LEU A 507 -5.16 -13.52 -0.41
C LEU A 507 -6.62 -13.59 -0.85
N ASN A 508 -7.44 -12.71 -0.26
CA ASN A 508 -8.81 -12.44 -0.72
C ASN A 508 -8.83 -11.06 -1.37
N THR A 509 -9.86 -10.77 -2.17
CA THR A 509 -10.04 -9.44 -2.79
C THR A 509 -11.43 -8.89 -2.53
N GLN A 510 -11.49 -7.64 -2.08
CA GLN A 510 -12.73 -6.91 -1.87
C GLN A 510 -13.01 -6.01 -3.08
N ALA A 511 -14.20 -6.11 -3.65
CA ALA A 511 -14.64 -5.23 -4.73
C ALA A 511 -15.32 -3.98 -4.16
N LEU A 512 -14.59 -2.87 -4.11
CA LEU A 512 -15.05 -1.63 -3.51
C LEU A 512 -15.75 -0.76 -4.55
N ARG A 513 -17.08 -0.79 -4.57
CA ARG A 513 -17.92 0.13 -5.34
C ARG A 513 -17.96 1.49 -4.65
N ILE A 514 -17.47 2.52 -5.34
CA ILE A 514 -17.40 3.89 -4.84
C ILE A 514 -18.30 4.76 -5.70
N ASP A 515 -19.23 5.46 -5.04
CA ASP A 515 -20.21 6.34 -5.67
C ASP A 515 -19.80 7.82 -5.54
N LEU A 516 -19.52 8.44 -6.69
CA LEU A 516 -19.19 9.86 -6.86
C LEU A 516 -20.37 10.68 -7.39
N SER A 517 -21.57 10.10 -7.44
CA SER A 517 -22.80 10.81 -7.80
C SER A 517 -23.06 12.01 -6.86
N ALA A 518 -23.79 12.98 -7.40
CA ALA A 518 -24.09 14.27 -6.77
C ALA A 518 -22.89 15.20 -6.52
N ASP A 519 -21.72 14.90 -7.11
CA ASP A 519 -20.51 15.74 -7.07
C ASP A 519 -20.13 16.17 -5.63
N PRO A 520 -19.79 15.19 -4.76
CA PRO A 520 -19.52 15.46 -3.35
C PRO A 520 -18.30 16.37 -3.16
N SER A 521 -18.19 16.98 -1.97
CA SER A 521 -16.91 17.53 -1.53
C SER A 521 -15.90 16.43 -1.23
N VAL A 522 -14.60 16.76 -1.18
CA VAL A 522 -13.55 15.80 -0.76
C VAL A 522 -13.87 15.18 0.59
N ALA A 523 -14.25 15.99 1.59
CA ALA A 523 -14.66 15.51 2.91
C ALA A 523 -15.84 14.52 2.86
N ALA A 524 -16.87 14.82 2.06
CA ALA A 524 -18.03 13.94 1.91
C ALA A 524 -17.67 12.63 1.19
N LEU A 525 -16.81 12.69 0.17
CA LEU A 525 -16.33 11.49 -0.50
C LEU A 525 -15.49 10.62 0.44
N LEU A 526 -14.57 11.20 1.22
CA LEU A 526 -13.78 10.47 2.22
C LEU A 526 -14.68 9.73 3.22
N ALA A 527 -15.75 10.36 3.69
CA ALA A 527 -16.73 9.73 4.57
C ALA A 527 -17.46 8.55 3.89
N ARG A 528 -17.85 8.70 2.62
CA ARG A 528 -18.47 7.61 1.82
C ARG A 528 -17.50 6.45 1.62
N VAL A 529 -16.28 6.71 1.16
CA VAL A 529 -15.25 5.70 0.91
C VAL A 529 -14.88 4.97 2.20
N ARG A 530 -14.81 5.69 3.34
CA ARG A 530 -14.64 5.07 4.66
C ARG A 530 -15.76 4.10 4.99
N ALA A 531 -17.02 4.53 4.84
CA ALA A 531 -18.17 3.66 5.12
C ALA A 531 -18.14 2.40 4.25
N THR A 532 -17.86 2.54 2.96
CA THR A 532 -17.70 1.39 2.03
C THR A 532 -16.56 0.47 2.45
N ALA A 533 -15.37 1.01 2.73
CA ALA A 533 -14.21 0.20 3.08
C ALA A 533 -14.40 -0.55 4.41
N LEU A 534 -15.03 0.08 5.40
CA LEU A 534 -15.35 -0.56 6.68
C LEU A 534 -16.39 -1.67 6.52
N ALA A 535 -17.48 -1.40 5.80
CA ALA A 535 -18.50 -2.40 5.54
C ALA A 535 -17.93 -3.60 4.75
N ALA A 536 -17.09 -3.35 3.74
CA ALA A 536 -16.39 -4.41 3.01
C ALA A 536 -15.48 -5.25 3.93
N GLN A 537 -14.77 -4.61 4.85
CA GLN A 537 -13.87 -5.27 5.79
C GLN A 537 -14.62 -6.12 6.84
N GLU A 538 -15.80 -5.71 7.30
CA GLU A 538 -16.66 -6.51 8.17
C GLU A 538 -17.20 -7.78 7.51
N HIS A 539 -17.22 -7.82 6.18
CA HIS A 539 -17.68 -8.96 5.39
C HIS A 539 -16.54 -9.60 4.59
N GLN A 540 -15.29 -9.45 5.05
CA GLN A 540 -14.09 -9.92 4.34
C GLN A 540 -13.92 -11.45 4.31
N ASP A 541 -14.60 -12.20 5.20
CA ASP A 541 -14.40 -13.64 5.31
C ASP A 541 -15.04 -14.40 4.15
N LEU A 542 -16.01 -13.80 3.44
CA LEU A 542 -16.57 -14.37 2.23
C LEU A 542 -15.51 -14.33 1.12
N PRO A 543 -15.12 -15.49 0.57
CA PRO A 543 -14.17 -15.52 -0.54
C PRO A 543 -14.72 -14.79 -1.75
N PHE A 544 -13.88 -14.04 -2.46
CA PHE A 544 -14.27 -13.31 -3.65
C PHE A 544 -14.96 -14.20 -4.69
N GLU A 545 -14.56 -15.46 -4.81
CA GLU A 545 -15.19 -16.44 -5.70
C GLU A 545 -16.67 -16.67 -5.38
N GLN A 546 -17.04 -16.64 -4.10
CA GLN A 546 -18.42 -16.78 -3.66
C GLN A 546 -19.23 -15.50 -3.91
N VAL A 547 -18.57 -14.33 -3.92
CA VAL A 547 -19.18 -13.07 -4.38
C VAL A 547 -19.51 -13.14 -5.86
N ILE A 548 -18.57 -13.62 -6.69
CA ILE A 548 -18.81 -13.82 -8.14
C ILE A 548 -19.96 -14.80 -8.35
N GLU A 549 -19.95 -15.95 -7.66
CA GLU A 549 -21.01 -16.96 -7.79
C GLU A 549 -22.38 -16.40 -7.40
N ALA A 550 -22.45 -15.61 -6.33
CA ALA A 550 -23.68 -15.01 -5.85
C ALA A 550 -24.24 -13.94 -6.81
N LEU A 551 -23.38 -13.12 -7.42
CA LEU A 551 -23.78 -12.07 -8.36
C LEU A 551 -24.03 -12.60 -9.77
N ASN A 552 -23.35 -13.69 -10.14
CA ASN A 552 -23.33 -14.28 -11.47
C ASN A 552 -23.19 -13.22 -12.59
N PRO A 553 -22.11 -12.41 -12.55
CA PRO A 553 -21.89 -11.38 -13.56
C PRO A 553 -21.69 -12.00 -14.95
N SER A 554 -21.85 -11.18 -15.99
CA SER A 554 -21.51 -11.56 -17.36
C SER A 554 -20.06 -12.07 -17.43
N ARG A 555 -19.90 -13.21 -18.10
CA ARG A 555 -18.58 -13.84 -18.27
C ARG A 555 -17.90 -13.26 -19.48
N SER A 556 -16.68 -12.77 -19.29
CA SER A 556 -15.83 -12.23 -20.35
C SER A 556 -14.45 -12.87 -20.25
N MET A 557 -13.85 -13.20 -21.39
CA MET A 557 -12.44 -13.61 -21.46
C MET A 557 -11.50 -12.40 -21.69
N ALA A 558 -12.06 -11.20 -21.88
CA ALA A 558 -11.32 -9.98 -22.19
C ALA A 558 -10.90 -9.17 -20.95
N HIS A 559 -11.51 -9.44 -19.79
CA HIS A 559 -11.23 -8.74 -18.53
C HIS A 559 -11.69 -9.54 -17.32
N ALA A 560 -11.17 -9.17 -16.15
CA ALA A 560 -11.63 -9.69 -14.87
C ALA A 560 -13.09 -9.27 -14.58
N PRO A 561 -13.86 -10.12 -13.86
CA PRO A 561 -15.22 -9.78 -13.44
C PRO A 561 -15.19 -8.75 -12.30
N LEU A 562 -16.22 -7.90 -12.24
CA LEU A 562 -16.50 -6.89 -11.21
C LEU A 562 -15.52 -5.71 -11.12
N TYR A 563 -14.23 -5.89 -11.34
CA TYR A 563 -13.25 -4.80 -11.34
C TYR A 563 -12.14 -5.04 -12.38
N GLN A 564 -11.61 -3.96 -12.93
CA GLN A 564 -10.48 -3.99 -13.87
C GLN A 564 -9.24 -3.28 -13.33
N VAL A 565 -9.38 -2.63 -12.17
CA VAL A 565 -8.30 -1.89 -11.52
C VAL A 565 -8.18 -2.30 -10.08
N VAL A 566 -6.95 -2.36 -9.58
CA VAL A 566 -6.62 -2.75 -8.22
C VAL A 566 -5.78 -1.65 -7.56
N LEU A 567 -6.09 -1.34 -6.30
CA LEU A 567 -5.27 -0.51 -5.44
C LEU A 567 -4.88 -1.28 -4.17
N ALA A 568 -3.59 -1.61 -4.10
CA ALA A 568 -2.97 -2.33 -3.00
C ALA A 568 -2.04 -1.41 -2.20
N MET A 569 -2.17 -1.46 -0.87
CA MET A 569 -1.19 -0.87 0.04
C MET A 569 -0.27 -1.97 0.56
N GLN A 570 1.03 -1.84 0.31
CA GLN A 570 2.05 -2.78 0.74
C GLN A 570 2.42 -2.52 2.21
N ASN A 571 1.57 -3.05 3.09
CA ASN A 571 1.73 -2.94 4.55
C ASN A 571 2.04 -4.29 5.21
N THR A 572 2.34 -5.32 4.41
CA THR A 572 2.80 -6.62 4.93
C THR A 572 4.24 -6.46 5.43
N PRO A 573 4.60 -6.99 6.62
CA PRO A 573 5.97 -6.95 7.09
C PRO A 573 6.93 -7.49 6.04
N GLN A 574 7.89 -6.67 5.62
CA GLN A 574 8.92 -7.07 4.69
C GLN A 574 10.18 -7.38 5.49
N GLU A 575 10.55 -8.66 5.52
CA GLU A 575 11.72 -9.13 6.23
C GLU A 575 12.96 -8.85 5.37
N GLU A 576 14.00 -8.30 5.98
CA GLU A 576 15.25 -8.05 5.29
C GLU A 576 15.99 -9.38 5.11
N LEU A 577 16.25 -9.75 3.86
CA LEU A 577 17.00 -10.96 3.54
C LEU A 577 18.49 -10.69 3.76
N THR A 578 18.94 -10.88 5.00
CA THR A 578 20.34 -10.74 5.41
C THR A 578 20.87 -12.10 5.82
N LEU A 579 21.88 -12.59 5.11
CA LEU A 579 22.56 -13.85 5.43
C LEU A 579 23.99 -13.60 5.89
N PRO A 580 24.53 -14.41 6.81
CA PRO A 580 25.93 -14.28 7.24
C PRO A 580 26.90 -14.33 6.06
N GLY A 581 27.75 -13.30 5.94
CA GLY A 581 28.81 -13.25 4.92
C GLY A 581 28.35 -12.99 3.48
N LEU A 582 27.08 -12.65 3.25
CA LEU A 582 26.54 -12.39 1.91
C LEU A 582 25.92 -10.99 1.79
N HIS A 583 26.28 -10.29 0.72
CA HIS A 583 25.57 -9.10 0.27
C HIS A 583 24.53 -9.48 -0.79
N ILE A 584 23.28 -9.15 -0.54
CA ILE A 584 22.14 -9.58 -1.37
C ILE A 584 21.49 -8.36 -2.01
N THR A 585 21.28 -8.43 -3.32
CA THR A 585 20.57 -7.39 -4.08
C THR A 585 19.48 -8.02 -4.93
N ALA A 586 18.33 -7.35 -5.05
CA ALA A 586 17.25 -7.82 -5.91
C ALA A 586 17.62 -7.68 -7.38
N LEU A 587 17.31 -8.71 -8.18
CA LEU A 587 17.46 -8.73 -9.62
C LEU A 587 16.09 -8.74 -10.32
N PRO A 588 15.88 -7.91 -11.35
CA PRO A 588 14.69 -8.00 -12.20
C PRO A 588 14.61 -9.37 -12.88
N THR A 589 13.41 -9.96 -12.89
CA THR A 589 13.14 -11.25 -13.54
C THR A 589 12.67 -11.09 -15.00
N GLY A 590 12.57 -9.84 -15.48
CA GLY A 590 12.35 -9.48 -16.88
C GLY A 590 10.92 -9.60 -17.40
N GLN A 591 10.05 -10.39 -16.75
CA GLN A 591 8.65 -10.57 -17.15
C GLN A 591 7.69 -9.91 -16.16
N VAL A 592 6.80 -9.07 -16.70
CA VAL A 592 5.72 -8.42 -15.93
C VAL A 592 4.39 -8.94 -16.47
N SER A 593 3.56 -9.49 -15.58
CA SER A 593 2.26 -10.05 -15.92
C SER A 593 1.14 -9.15 -15.41
N ALA A 594 0.24 -8.73 -16.30
CA ALA A 594 -0.91 -7.90 -15.97
C ALA A 594 -2.18 -8.76 -15.81
N GLN A 595 -2.52 -9.08 -14.56
CA GLN A 595 -3.72 -9.86 -14.20
C GLN A 595 -5.02 -9.07 -14.35
N VAL A 596 -4.93 -7.74 -14.29
CA VAL A 596 -6.00 -6.76 -14.49
C VAL A 596 -5.46 -5.61 -15.34
N ASP A 597 -6.32 -4.67 -15.74
CA ASP A 597 -5.90 -3.56 -16.60
C ASP A 597 -4.85 -2.66 -15.93
N LEU A 598 -5.05 -2.34 -14.65
CA LEU A 598 -4.12 -1.56 -13.83
C LEU A 598 -4.04 -2.13 -12.41
N TRP A 599 -2.84 -2.47 -11.96
CA TRP A 599 -2.57 -2.87 -10.57
C TRP A 599 -1.61 -1.87 -9.94
N TRP A 600 -2.11 -1.11 -8.97
CA TRP A 600 -1.33 -0.13 -8.22
C TRP A 600 -0.89 -0.73 -6.90
N SER A 601 0.41 -0.69 -6.62
CA SER A 601 1.00 -1.09 -5.35
C SER A 601 1.72 0.10 -4.75
N ILE A 602 1.38 0.47 -3.51
CA ILE A 602 1.94 1.66 -2.84
C ILE A 602 2.51 1.26 -1.48
N SER A 603 3.72 1.72 -1.17
CA SER A 603 4.36 1.54 0.14
C SER A 603 4.76 2.88 0.74
N GLU A 604 4.77 2.96 2.07
CA GLU A 604 5.32 4.11 2.78
C GLU A 604 6.85 3.99 2.90
N THR A 605 7.53 5.13 2.83
CA THR A 605 8.98 5.25 2.99
C THR A 605 9.30 6.52 3.77
N ASP A 606 10.53 6.65 4.27
CA ASP A 606 10.99 7.89 4.91
C ASP A 606 10.91 9.10 3.94
N ALA A 607 11.03 8.88 2.63
CA ALA A 607 10.99 9.93 1.60
C ALA A 607 9.58 10.24 1.06
N GLY A 608 8.51 9.76 1.71
CA GLY A 608 7.13 9.88 1.25
C GLY A 608 6.53 8.53 0.82
N LEU A 609 5.73 8.52 -0.24
CA LEU A 609 5.14 7.26 -0.76
C LEU A 609 5.87 6.83 -2.02
N ARG A 610 6.18 5.54 -2.10
CA ARG A 610 6.69 4.91 -3.32
C ARG A 610 5.62 4.00 -3.88
N GLY A 611 5.41 4.06 -5.19
CA GLY A 611 4.45 3.18 -5.84
C GLY A 611 4.96 2.57 -7.12
N SER A 612 4.29 1.50 -7.53
CA SER A 612 4.40 0.90 -8.86
C SER A 612 3.02 0.64 -9.44
N VAL A 613 2.92 0.77 -10.76
CA VAL A 613 1.75 0.41 -11.56
C VAL A 613 2.16 -0.68 -12.53
N ILE A 614 1.59 -1.86 -12.38
CA ILE A 614 1.59 -2.87 -13.45
C ILE A 614 0.36 -2.60 -14.31
N TYR A 615 0.56 -2.45 -15.62
CA TYR A 615 -0.51 -2.15 -16.56
C TYR A 615 -0.50 -3.11 -17.74
N ALA A 616 -1.69 -3.41 -18.28
CA ALA A 616 -1.82 -4.22 -19.49
C ALA A 616 -1.26 -3.45 -20.69
N SER A 617 -0.11 -3.88 -21.21
CA SER A 617 0.57 -3.23 -22.35
C SER A 617 -0.18 -3.40 -23.67
N THR A 618 -1.17 -4.29 -23.70
CA THR A 618 -2.14 -4.42 -24.80
C THR A 618 -3.19 -3.32 -24.84
N LEU A 619 -3.41 -2.60 -23.73
CA LEU A 619 -4.40 -1.53 -23.61
C LEU A 619 -3.77 -0.14 -23.53
N PHE A 620 -2.63 -0.02 -22.85
CA PHE A 620 -2.03 1.27 -22.54
C PHE A 620 -0.55 1.34 -22.95
N ASP A 621 -0.14 2.51 -23.39
CA ASP A 621 1.25 2.90 -23.54
C ASP A 621 1.80 3.46 -22.22
N ARG A 622 3.10 3.26 -21.97
CA ARG A 622 3.80 3.77 -20.77
C ARG A 622 3.54 5.25 -20.52
N ALA A 623 3.54 6.04 -21.59
CA ALA A 623 3.33 7.49 -21.51
C ALA A 623 1.92 7.85 -21.01
N THR A 624 0.90 7.05 -21.32
CA THR A 624 -0.48 7.26 -20.87
C THR A 624 -0.60 7.01 -19.37
N VAL A 625 -0.08 5.88 -18.90
CA VAL A 625 -0.07 5.54 -17.48
C VAL A 625 0.75 6.57 -16.69
N GLN A 626 1.90 7.02 -17.20
CA GLN A 626 2.70 8.07 -16.57
C GLN A 626 1.94 9.40 -16.42
N ARG A 627 1.17 9.81 -17.44
CA ARG A 627 0.32 11.00 -17.33
C ARG A 627 -0.75 10.81 -16.25
N TRP A 628 -1.40 9.65 -16.18
CA TRP A 628 -2.42 9.39 -15.15
C TRP A 628 -1.83 9.38 -13.74
N THR A 629 -0.63 8.84 -13.56
CA THR A 629 0.06 8.92 -12.28
C THR A 629 0.35 10.36 -11.87
N GLN A 630 0.81 11.22 -12.80
CA GLN A 630 1.01 12.64 -12.52
C GLN A 630 -0.31 13.36 -12.21
N MET A 631 -1.40 13.04 -12.92
CA MET A 631 -2.72 13.59 -12.66
C MET A 631 -3.24 13.19 -11.28
N TRP A 632 -3.00 11.93 -10.88
CA TRP A 632 -3.37 11.45 -9.55
C TRP A 632 -2.59 12.17 -8.45
N ILE A 633 -1.28 12.36 -8.61
CA ILE A 633 -0.46 13.10 -7.64
C ILE A 633 -0.95 14.55 -7.51
N ALA A 634 -1.19 15.24 -8.62
CA ALA A 634 -1.73 16.60 -8.61
C ALA A 634 -3.10 16.68 -7.92
N LEU A 635 -3.94 15.66 -8.15
CA LEU A 635 -5.24 15.55 -7.49
C LEU A 635 -5.10 15.34 -5.97
N LEU A 636 -4.19 14.49 -5.52
CA LEU A 636 -3.92 14.28 -4.09
C LEU A 636 -3.46 15.58 -3.41
N GLN A 637 -2.57 16.34 -4.06
CA GLN A 637 -2.14 17.65 -3.58
C GLN A 637 -3.30 18.66 -3.50
N ALA A 638 -4.21 18.63 -4.48
CA ALA A 638 -5.38 19.49 -4.46
C ALA A 638 -6.39 19.08 -3.36
N MET A 639 -6.55 17.78 -3.10
CA MET A 639 -7.41 17.27 -2.02
C MET A 639 -6.94 17.75 -0.64
N THR A 640 -5.64 17.76 -0.39
CA THR A 640 -5.07 18.23 0.89
C THR A 640 -5.16 19.75 1.03
N ALA A 641 -4.98 20.50 -0.07
CA ALA A 641 -5.08 21.96 -0.05
C ALA A 641 -6.53 22.47 0.05
N GLN A 642 -7.51 21.76 -0.52
CA GLN A 642 -8.90 22.24 -0.65
C GLN A 642 -9.95 21.16 -0.27
N PRO A 643 -9.97 20.67 0.98
CA PRO A 643 -10.85 19.56 1.38
C PRO A 643 -12.36 19.87 1.36
N ALA A 644 -12.74 21.15 1.28
CA ALA A 644 -14.12 21.58 1.14
C ALA A 644 -14.59 21.67 -0.33
N SER A 645 -13.67 21.65 -1.30
CA SER A 645 -13.98 21.75 -2.72
C SER A 645 -14.72 20.51 -3.23
N ARG A 646 -15.58 20.70 -4.23
CA ARG A 646 -16.21 19.62 -4.98
C ARG A 646 -15.16 18.83 -5.76
N VAL A 647 -15.34 17.51 -5.85
CA VAL A 647 -14.39 16.64 -6.53
C VAL A 647 -14.27 16.94 -8.03
N SER A 648 -15.35 17.42 -8.68
CA SER A 648 -15.32 17.85 -10.09
C SER A 648 -14.44 19.08 -10.34
N ALA A 649 -14.31 19.95 -9.33
CA ALA A 649 -13.60 21.23 -9.41
C ALA A 649 -12.10 21.09 -9.16
N LEU A 650 -11.63 19.95 -8.65
CA LEU A 650 -10.22 19.73 -8.40
C LEU A 650 -9.43 19.72 -9.73
N PRO A 651 -8.25 20.34 -9.77
CA PRO A 651 -7.37 20.29 -10.94
C PRO A 651 -6.87 18.86 -11.17
N LEU A 652 -6.97 18.38 -12.42
CA LEU A 652 -6.39 17.10 -12.84
C LEU A 652 -4.97 17.26 -13.40
N LEU A 653 -4.65 18.42 -13.98
CA LEU A 653 -3.38 18.64 -14.63
C LEU A 653 -2.43 19.39 -13.69
N PRO A 654 -1.15 18.98 -13.62
CA PRO A 654 -0.08 19.82 -13.13
C PRO A 654 -0.08 21.20 -13.82
N GLU A 655 0.31 22.26 -13.09
CA GLU A 655 0.26 23.64 -13.60
C GLU A 655 1.11 23.88 -14.86
N ASP A 656 2.24 23.19 -14.98
CA ASP A 656 3.10 23.24 -16.16
C ASP A 656 2.43 22.61 -17.40
N HIS A 657 1.73 21.48 -17.23
CA HIS A 657 0.93 20.85 -18.29
C HIS A 657 -0.26 21.72 -18.69
N ARG A 658 -0.96 22.31 -17.71
CA ARG A 658 -2.04 23.26 -17.94
C ARG A 658 -1.55 24.47 -18.74
N THR A 659 -0.41 25.04 -18.35
CA THR A 659 0.22 26.17 -19.04
C THR A 659 0.59 25.82 -20.48
N ARG A 660 1.19 24.65 -20.72
CA ARG A 660 1.50 24.17 -22.08
C ARG A 660 0.24 24.05 -22.93
N LEU A 661 -0.82 23.45 -22.41
CA LEU A 661 -2.06 23.24 -23.15
C LEU A 661 -2.78 24.57 -23.43
N LEU A 662 -2.93 25.43 -22.42
CA LEU A 662 -3.69 26.68 -22.55
C LEU A 662 -2.93 27.82 -23.22
N GLN A 663 -1.60 27.86 -23.08
CA GLN A 663 -0.80 29.01 -23.54
C GLN A 663 0.14 28.69 -24.70
N GLN A 664 0.65 27.45 -24.80
CA GLN A 664 1.61 27.08 -25.85
C GLN A 664 0.91 26.46 -27.06
N PHE A 665 0.03 25.48 -26.86
CA PHE A 665 -0.72 24.84 -27.96
C PHE A 665 -1.85 25.72 -28.49
N ASN A 666 -2.50 26.48 -27.62
CA ASN A 666 -3.56 27.42 -27.98
C ASN A 666 -3.05 28.84 -28.29
N ARG A 667 -1.78 29.00 -28.68
CA ARG A 667 -1.23 30.29 -29.12
C ARG A 667 -1.71 30.63 -30.54
N SER A 668 -3.02 30.80 -30.71
CA SER A 668 -3.70 31.05 -31.98
C SER A 668 -3.92 32.52 -32.30
N THR A 669 -3.33 33.44 -31.51
CA THR A 669 -3.35 34.87 -31.80
C THR A 669 -2.51 35.15 -33.04
N ALA A 670 -3.15 35.15 -34.19
CA ALA A 670 -2.65 35.72 -35.42
C ALA A 670 -3.28 37.11 -35.60
N PRO A 671 -2.53 38.14 -36.03
CA PRO A 671 -3.12 39.40 -36.42
C PRO A 671 -4.09 39.14 -37.58
N TRP A 672 -5.38 39.25 -37.30
CA TRP A 672 -6.40 39.30 -38.35
C TRP A 672 -6.36 40.72 -38.95
N PRO A 673 -6.49 40.89 -40.27
CA PRO A 673 -6.59 42.23 -40.85
C PRO A 673 -7.71 43.01 -40.16
N ASP A 674 -7.49 44.30 -39.86
CA ASP A 674 -8.50 45.24 -39.35
C ASP A 674 -9.56 45.56 -40.43
N ALA A 675 -10.11 44.52 -41.05
CA ALA A 675 -11.21 44.57 -41.97
C ALA A 675 -12.41 43.95 -41.25
N PRO A 676 -13.36 44.76 -40.73
CA PRO A 676 -14.54 44.24 -40.03
C PRO A 676 -15.45 43.41 -40.94
N LEU A 677 -15.23 43.48 -42.26
CA LEU A 677 -15.98 42.76 -43.29
C LEU A 677 -15.01 42.25 -44.37
N LEU A 678 -15.36 41.14 -45.06
CA LEU A 678 -14.60 40.64 -46.22
C LEU A 678 -14.78 41.49 -47.47
N GLN A 679 -15.88 42.25 -47.54
CA GLN A 679 -16.26 43.05 -48.71
C GLN A 679 -15.20 44.09 -49.14
N PRO A 680 -14.56 44.87 -48.23
CA PRO A 680 -13.50 45.80 -48.62
C PRO A 680 -12.26 45.11 -49.21
N LEU A 681 -11.90 43.92 -48.71
CA LEU A 681 -10.78 43.13 -49.23
C LEU A 681 -11.10 42.60 -50.63
N PHE A 682 -12.31 42.09 -50.83
CA PHE A 682 -12.81 41.70 -52.15
C PHE A 682 -12.81 42.90 -53.14
N ASN A 683 -13.32 44.06 -52.72
CA ASN A 683 -13.33 45.27 -53.54
C ASN A 683 -11.93 45.80 -53.87
N ALA A 684 -10.94 45.61 -52.97
CA ALA A 684 -9.55 45.94 -53.23
C ALA A 684 -8.95 44.98 -54.26
N GLN A 685 -9.24 43.68 -54.14
CA GLN A 685 -8.79 42.66 -55.09
C GLN A 685 -9.38 42.88 -56.49
N CYS A 686 -10.68 43.18 -56.60
CA CYS A 686 -11.32 43.53 -57.88
C CYS A 686 -10.68 44.75 -58.55
N ARG A 687 -10.16 45.71 -57.79
CA ARG A 687 -9.46 46.88 -58.34
C ARG A 687 -8.02 46.58 -58.76
N LEU A 688 -7.34 45.68 -58.04
CA LEU A 688 -5.96 45.29 -58.34
C LEU A 688 -5.88 44.38 -59.56
N THR A 689 -6.83 43.47 -59.73
CA THR A 689 -6.84 42.47 -60.81
C THR A 689 -8.24 42.34 -61.40
N PRO A 690 -8.73 43.34 -62.16
CA PRO A 690 -10.12 43.38 -62.62
C PRO A 690 -10.44 42.27 -63.63
N ASP A 691 -9.47 41.85 -64.44
CA ASP A 691 -9.66 40.88 -65.52
C ASP A 691 -9.32 39.44 -65.09
N ALA A 692 -8.92 39.24 -63.84
CA ALA A 692 -8.63 37.91 -63.32
C ALA A 692 -9.94 37.13 -63.10
N PRO A 693 -10.01 35.84 -63.50
CA PRO A 693 -11.20 35.03 -63.28
C PRO A 693 -11.45 34.85 -61.78
N ALA A 694 -12.53 35.43 -61.27
CA ALA A 694 -12.92 35.32 -59.86
C ALA A 694 -13.77 34.07 -59.57
N LEU A 695 -14.45 33.55 -60.60
CA LEU A 695 -15.27 32.35 -60.57
C LEU A 695 -15.09 31.62 -61.90
N SER A 696 -15.02 30.30 -61.86
CA SER A 696 -15.10 29.43 -63.04
C SER A 696 -16.12 28.34 -62.73
N ASP A 697 -16.92 27.95 -63.73
CA ASP A 697 -17.87 26.83 -63.61
C ASP A 697 -17.17 25.48 -63.43
#